data_AF-A0A9Q1I0V4-F1
#
_entry.id   AF-A0A9Q1I0V4-F1
#
_cell.length_a   1.000
_cell.length_b   1.000
_cell.length_c   1.000
_cell.angle_alpha   90.00
_cell.angle_beta   90.00
_cell.angle_gamma   90.00
#
_symmetry.space_group_name_H-M   'P 1'
#
loop_
_entity.id
_entity.type
_entity.pdbx_description
1 polymer ?
#
loop_
_entity_poly.entity_id
_entity_poly.type
_entity_poly.pdbx_seq_one_letter_code
_entity_poly.pdbx_strand_id
1 'polypeptide(L)'
;MVAPPHNELKTTEQMMSYWLLAESEQLGLTDITNAASVLGDDSISFATGSWEKSGLCCGRDCSRWLSSLALIRSLWITIGEVQRKMKVTVDFEECLKDSPRFRATIEEVEGDVGELESKLDKLVKLCIGMIDAGKAYNTANRQFVSGIRELAQHSTKDEVIESSLTKFAESLQEMINYHTILFDQAQRSIKSQLQTFVKDDLRKFKDAKKQFDKVSEEKETALGKNAQAPRNKQHEMEEATNILTATRKCFRHIALDYVLQINVLQSKRRFEILKSMLSFMYAHLTFFHQGYDLFSELQPLMNLLGGQLDQLVVDAAKEKRDMEQKHSTIQQKDFSNDDTKLEYNVDTDNGIAMEGYLFKRASNAFKTWNRRWFSIQNDQLVYQKKFKDIPTVVVEDLRLCTVKQCEDIERRFCFEVVSPTKSCMMQADSEKLRLAWIKAVQSSIATAFREKGEDAEKLDRKSSTSTGSLDSGGEVKEKSLKGDGALQRVLAIPGNGSCCDCGQAEPRWASINLGITLCIECSGIHRSLGVHFSKVRSLTLDSWEPELLKLMCELGNGVINQIYEAQREELCFKKPQPGDPRQEIEAYIRAKYVDKRFVRKQSAEEQRSKVIALSKKEKRLSSSTEHLPPRPPPPTPRLRPASSASVRSADSGIQNSADGSREMLASTPSNNSLSEAELPEPPIPPFPLPRSDSSVFLEPGECSPGLQLYWASYARSLPDMAEAFAHGADVNWVNVDDQNRTPLVQAVQGGSLVTCEFLLQNGANVNQQDIRGRGPLHHATILGHTGQVCLFLKRGASQNAVDIDSKSPLSIAVNAANADIVTLLRLAKMNEEMREAEGPYGQTGDETYQDIFRDFSQMASDDPDKLNRFQPYDSPGE
;
A
#
# COMPACT_ATOMS: atom_id res chain seq x y z
N MET A 1 -47.01 50.91 23.13
CA MET A 1 -47.99 50.00 22.49
C MET A 1 -47.65 49.89 21.02
N VAL A 2 -47.79 48.69 20.43
CA VAL A 2 -47.97 48.35 19.00
C VAL A 2 -47.14 49.13 17.95
N ALA A 3 -46.32 48.41 17.19
CA ALA A 3 -45.64 48.91 15.99
C ALA A 3 -46.35 48.46 14.69
N PRO A 4 -46.21 49.23 13.60
CA PRO A 4 -46.26 48.70 12.24
C PRO A 4 -45.12 49.25 11.35
N PRO A 5 -44.89 48.72 10.14
CA PRO A 5 -44.55 47.33 9.85
C PRO A 5 -43.18 47.23 9.12
N HIS A 6 -42.82 46.05 8.61
CA HIS A 6 -41.54 45.77 7.94
C HIS A 6 -41.26 46.68 6.73
N ASN A 7 -39.97 46.94 6.50
CA ASN A 7 -39.43 47.49 5.25
C ASN A 7 -38.42 46.46 4.70
N GLU A 8 -38.62 45.99 3.47
CA GLU A 8 -37.88 44.83 2.93
C GLU A 8 -36.46 45.21 2.47
N LEU A 9 -35.46 44.45 2.93
CA LEU A 9 -34.11 44.48 2.39
C LEU A 9 -34.08 43.76 1.04
N LYS A 10 -34.14 44.52 -0.05
CA LYS A 10 -33.99 43.98 -1.41
C LYS A 10 -32.58 43.40 -1.60
N THR A 11 -32.50 42.11 -1.91
CA THR A 11 -31.23 41.40 -2.11
C THR A 11 -30.55 41.80 -3.42
N THR A 12 -29.24 41.58 -3.49
CA THR A 12 -28.40 41.86 -4.67
C THR A 12 -28.86 41.12 -5.93
N GLU A 13 -29.50 39.96 -5.78
CA GLU A 13 -30.12 39.22 -6.89
C GLU A 13 -31.18 40.04 -7.62
N GLN A 14 -32.03 40.80 -6.90
CA GLN A 14 -33.05 41.63 -7.53
C GLN A 14 -32.42 42.74 -8.39
N MET A 15 -31.30 43.34 -7.93
CA MET A 15 -30.58 44.33 -8.72
C MET A 15 -29.91 43.72 -9.97
N MET A 16 -29.30 42.53 -9.86
CA MET A 16 -28.78 41.82 -11.05
C MET A 16 -29.90 41.41 -12.01
N SER A 17 -31.07 41.03 -11.49
CA SER A 17 -32.24 40.65 -12.29
C SER A 17 -32.77 41.84 -13.10
N TYR A 18 -32.87 43.02 -12.49
CA TYR A 18 -33.22 44.25 -13.21
C TYR A 18 -32.16 44.67 -14.25
N TRP A 19 -30.88 44.42 -13.99
CA TRP A 19 -29.80 44.72 -14.95
C TRP A 19 -29.85 43.80 -16.18
N LEU A 20 -30.03 42.49 -15.95
CA LEU A 20 -30.16 41.48 -17.01
C LEU A 20 -31.45 41.64 -17.82
N LEU A 21 -32.57 42.03 -17.18
CA LEU A 21 -33.80 42.37 -17.89
C LEU A 21 -33.61 43.58 -18.82
N ALA A 22 -32.94 44.63 -18.35
CA ALA A 22 -32.66 45.82 -19.16
C ALA A 22 -31.76 45.53 -20.37
N GLU A 23 -30.74 44.67 -20.24
CA GLU A 23 -29.96 44.20 -21.40
C GLU A 23 -30.78 43.29 -22.34
N SER A 24 -31.73 42.51 -21.82
CA SER A 24 -32.56 41.61 -22.64
C SER A 24 -33.53 42.34 -23.57
N GLU A 25 -34.11 43.47 -23.14
CA GLU A 25 -35.00 44.28 -23.97
C GLU A 25 -34.24 45.10 -25.04
N GLN A 26 -32.94 45.33 -24.87
CA GLN A 26 -32.12 46.12 -25.81
C GLN A 26 -31.54 45.33 -27.00
N LEU A 27 -31.81 44.02 -27.10
CA LEU A 27 -31.30 43.18 -28.20
C LEU A 27 -32.26 43.06 -29.41
N GLY A 28 -33.25 43.95 -29.51
CA GLY A 28 -33.97 44.22 -30.77
C GLY A 28 -33.09 44.95 -31.78
N LEU A 29 -33.00 44.46 -33.03
CA LEU A 29 -32.06 45.00 -34.01
C LEU A 29 -32.42 46.42 -34.50
N THR A 30 -31.55 47.41 -34.25
CA THR A 30 -30.81 48.23 -35.26
C THR A 30 -29.91 49.32 -34.61
N ASP A 31 -28.91 49.80 -35.36
CA ASP A 31 -28.04 50.98 -35.14
C ASP A 31 -27.36 51.20 -33.76
N ILE A 32 -26.08 50.80 -33.69
CA ILE A 32 -25.20 50.99 -32.52
C ILE A 32 -24.37 52.29 -32.65
N THR A 33 -24.99 53.45 -32.45
CA THR A 33 -24.29 54.76 -32.51
C THR A 33 -24.59 55.76 -31.39
N ASN A 34 -25.75 55.69 -30.71
CA ASN A 34 -26.21 56.77 -29.82
C ASN A 34 -26.22 56.49 -28.30
N ALA A 35 -25.80 55.31 -27.83
CA ALA A 35 -25.94 54.93 -26.41
C ALA A 35 -24.94 55.59 -25.43
N ALA A 36 -23.91 56.29 -25.92
CA ALA A 36 -22.72 56.64 -25.13
C ALA A 36 -22.83 57.90 -24.25
N SER A 37 -23.99 58.57 -24.17
CA SER A 37 -24.12 59.94 -23.64
C SER A 37 -25.00 60.12 -22.40
N VAL A 38 -25.51 59.05 -21.79
CA VAL A 38 -26.67 59.11 -20.86
C VAL A 38 -26.33 58.84 -19.38
N LEU A 39 -25.18 58.25 -19.04
CA LEU A 39 -24.84 57.86 -17.65
C LEU A 39 -23.59 58.59 -17.15
N GLY A 40 -23.78 59.50 -16.18
CA GLY A 40 -22.73 60.28 -15.51
C GLY A 40 -22.32 59.76 -14.13
N ASP A 41 -21.29 60.38 -13.54
CA ASP A 41 -20.51 59.86 -12.41
C ASP A 41 -21.24 59.72 -11.04
N ASP A 42 -22.39 60.39 -10.84
CA ASP A 42 -23.01 60.54 -9.51
C ASP A 42 -23.42 59.22 -8.83
N SER A 43 -23.56 58.13 -9.60
CA SER A 43 -24.01 56.82 -9.10
C SER A 43 -22.98 56.05 -8.26
N ILE A 44 -21.69 56.40 -8.33
CA ILE A 44 -20.61 55.66 -7.63
C ILE A 44 -20.44 56.16 -6.18
N SER A 45 -20.68 57.45 -5.93
CA SER A 45 -20.48 58.08 -4.62
C SER A 45 -21.37 57.50 -3.51
N PHE A 46 -22.62 57.16 -3.84
CA PHE A 46 -23.59 56.61 -2.89
C PHE A 46 -23.25 55.17 -2.45
N ALA A 47 -22.51 54.43 -3.27
CA ALA A 47 -22.15 53.05 -3.00
C ALA A 47 -21.02 52.93 -1.96
N THR A 48 -20.09 53.88 -1.87
CA THR A 48 -18.93 53.76 -0.96
C THR A 48 -19.29 54.03 0.50
N GLY A 49 -20.15 55.01 0.78
CA GLY A 49 -20.45 55.47 2.15
C GLY A 49 -21.23 54.50 3.04
N SER A 50 -21.72 53.38 2.50
CA SER A 50 -22.51 52.39 3.25
C SER A 50 -21.65 51.24 3.82
N TRP A 51 -20.54 50.89 3.16
CA TRP A 51 -19.80 49.64 3.43
C TRP A 51 -18.77 49.75 4.56
N GLU A 52 -18.36 50.96 4.97
CA GLU A 52 -17.43 51.14 6.10
C GLU A 52 -18.07 50.86 7.47
N LYS A 53 -19.41 50.73 7.55
CA LYS A 53 -20.14 50.60 8.84
C LYS A 53 -20.46 49.16 9.27
N SER A 54 -20.20 48.15 8.44
CA SER A 54 -20.61 46.75 8.69
C SER A 54 -19.54 45.87 9.35
N GLY A 55 -18.32 46.38 9.59
CA GLY A 55 -17.32 45.81 10.51
C GLY A 55 -16.70 44.44 10.17
N LEU A 56 -17.23 43.72 9.19
CA LEU A 56 -16.88 42.34 8.85
C LEU A 56 -16.19 42.26 7.48
N CYS A 57 -14.92 42.64 7.42
CA CYS A 57 -14.11 42.40 6.23
C CYS A 57 -12.63 42.15 6.56
N CYS A 58 -12.13 40.95 6.25
CA CYS A 58 -10.70 40.73 6.09
C CYS A 58 -10.27 41.37 4.76
N GLY A 59 -10.01 42.69 4.80
CA GLY A 59 -9.98 43.58 3.62
C GLY A 59 -8.79 43.44 2.67
N ARG A 60 -8.44 42.22 2.25
CA ARG A 60 -7.39 41.97 1.23
C ARG A 60 -7.91 41.21 0.01
N ASP A 61 -8.84 40.27 0.16
CA ASP A 61 -9.21 39.39 -0.97
C ASP A 61 -10.47 39.83 -1.73
N CYS A 62 -11.43 40.50 -1.08
CA CYS A 62 -12.56 41.13 -1.79
C CYS A 62 -12.07 42.23 -2.76
N SER A 63 -11.09 43.04 -2.33
CA SER A 63 -10.43 44.04 -3.17
C SER A 63 -9.72 43.43 -4.39
N ARG A 64 -9.19 42.21 -4.29
CA ARG A 64 -8.56 41.48 -5.40
C ARG A 64 -9.59 40.97 -6.41
N TRP A 65 -10.74 40.47 -5.95
CA TRP A 65 -11.84 40.07 -6.82
C TRP A 65 -12.42 41.25 -7.60
N LEU A 66 -12.71 42.37 -6.93
CA LEU A 66 -13.19 43.59 -7.58
C LEU A 66 -12.15 44.18 -8.55
N SER A 67 -10.87 44.16 -8.20
CA SER A 67 -9.78 44.54 -9.12
C SER A 67 -9.71 43.64 -10.35
N SER A 68 -9.97 42.34 -10.21
CA SER A 68 -9.97 41.38 -11.31
C SER A 68 -11.14 41.61 -12.28
N LEU A 69 -12.33 41.92 -11.77
CA LEU A 69 -13.49 42.28 -12.58
C LEU A 69 -13.32 43.64 -13.27
N ALA A 70 -12.73 44.63 -12.59
CA ALA A 70 -12.37 45.91 -13.19
C ALA A 70 -11.31 45.75 -14.30
N LEU A 71 -10.31 44.89 -14.10
CA LEU A 71 -9.33 44.50 -15.13
C LEU A 71 -10.02 43.84 -16.33
N ILE A 72 -10.96 42.91 -16.14
CA ILE A 72 -11.71 42.27 -17.24
C ILE A 72 -12.52 43.30 -18.04
N ARG A 73 -13.22 44.22 -17.37
CA ARG A 73 -13.99 45.30 -18.05
C ARG A 73 -13.07 46.26 -18.82
N SER A 74 -11.93 46.64 -18.23
CA SER A 74 -10.89 47.44 -18.89
C SER A 74 -10.30 46.72 -20.10
N LEU A 75 -10.03 45.41 -19.98
CA LEU A 75 -9.56 44.57 -21.09
C LEU A 75 -10.58 44.55 -22.23
N TRP A 76 -11.87 44.45 -21.93
CA TRP A 76 -12.95 44.43 -22.94
C TRP A 76 -13.05 45.75 -23.72
N ILE A 77 -12.94 46.89 -23.02
CA ILE A 77 -12.89 48.22 -23.65
C ILE A 77 -11.65 48.33 -24.55
N THR A 78 -10.48 47.94 -24.04
CA THR A 78 -9.22 47.95 -24.81
C THR A 78 -9.28 47.01 -26.01
N ILE A 79 -9.92 45.84 -25.88
CA ILE A 79 -10.17 44.89 -26.98
C ILE A 79 -11.01 45.56 -28.08
N GLY A 80 -12.05 46.31 -27.73
CA GLY A 80 -12.87 47.09 -28.66
C GLY A 80 -12.12 48.22 -29.37
N GLU A 81 -11.19 48.90 -28.68
CA GLU A 81 -10.34 49.93 -29.29
C GLU A 81 -9.26 49.35 -30.20
N VAL A 82 -8.62 48.24 -29.80
CA VAL A 82 -7.67 47.48 -30.63
C VAL A 82 -8.36 46.90 -31.87
N GLN A 83 -9.66 46.56 -31.79
CA GLN A 83 -10.45 46.12 -32.95
C GLN A 83 -10.51 47.17 -34.07
N ARG A 84 -10.30 48.45 -33.74
CA ARG A 84 -10.29 49.59 -34.67
C ARG A 84 -8.93 49.82 -35.37
N LYS A 85 -7.86 49.12 -34.96
CA LYS A 85 -6.46 49.42 -35.38
C LYS A 85 -5.75 48.35 -36.20
N MET A 86 -6.23 47.11 -36.26
CA MET A 86 -5.51 46.01 -36.92
C MET A 86 -6.39 45.29 -37.97
N LYS A 87 -6.42 45.86 -39.18
CA LYS A 87 -6.95 45.17 -40.37
C LYS A 87 -5.99 45.31 -41.55
N VAL A 88 -4.76 44.80 -41.38
CA VAL A 88 -3.79 44.63 -42.46
C VAL A 88 -4.28 43.49 -43.37
N THR A 89 -5.11 43.84 -44.35
CA THR A 89 -5.48 42.95 -45.45
C THR A 89 -4.41 43.01 -46.53
N VAL A 90 -3.88 41.86 -46.93
CA VAL A 90 -3.00 41.79 -48.11
C VAL A 90 -3.86 42.00 -49.35
N ASP A 91 -3.49 42.97 -50.18
CA ASP A 91 -4.25 43.36 -51.36
C ASP A 91 -4.05 42.38 -52.53
N PHE A 92 -5.15 42.04 -53.19
CA PHE A 92 -5.17 41.20 -54.38
C PHE A 92 -4.61 41.93 -55.62
N GLU A 93 -4.64 43.26 -55.68
CA GLU A 93 -4.07 44.00 -56.83
C GLU A 93 -2.54 43.99 -56.82
N GLU A 94 -1.91 44.25 -55.67
CA GLU A 94 -0.44 44.17 -55.51
C GLU A 94 0.11 42.75 -55.73
N CYS A 95 -0.66 41.73 -55.34
CA CYS A 95 -0.34 40.32 -55.62
C CYS A 95 -0.13 40.04 -57.12
N LEU A 96 -0.93 40.65 -58.00
CA LEU A 96 -0.83 40.49 -59.46
C LEU A 96 0.36 41.26 -60.10
N LYS A 97 0.92 42.23 -59.36
CA LYS A 97 2.11 43.02 -59.74
C LYS A 97 3.41 42.37 -59.25
N ASP A 98 3.35 41.55 -58.21
CA ASP A 98 4.49 40.93 -57.51
C ASP A 98 5.56 41.95 -57.10
N SER A 99 5.12 43.06 -56.48
CA SER A 99 6.01 44.15 -56.08
C SER A 99 6.93 43.74 -54.91
N PRO A 100 8.14 44.32 -54.78
CA PRO A 100 8.98 44.12 -53.59
C PRO A 100 8.26 44.49 -52.28
N ARG A 101 7.32 45.44 -52.35
CA ARG A 101 6.43 45.80 -51.24
C ARG A 101 5.47 44.67 -50.87
N PHE A 102 4.83 44.04 -51.86
CA PHE A 102 4.01 42.85 -51.65
C PHE A 102 4.80 41.73 -50.96
N ARG A 103 6.03 41.44 -51.44
CA ARG A 103 6.90 40.43 -50.83
C ARG A 103 7.23 40.74 -49.37
N ALA A 104 7.60 41.98 -49.04
CA ALA A 104 7.88 42.38 -47.66
C ALA A 104 6.65 42.24 -46.74
N THR A 105 5.44 42.58 -47.21
CA THR A 105 4.20 42.40 -46.44
C THR A 105 3.81 40.92 -46.28
N ILE A 106 4.13 40.05 -47.24
CA ILE A 106 3.99 38.59 -47.08
C ILE A 106 4.95 38.08 -45.99
N GLU A 107 6.23 38.45 -46.05
CA GLU A 107 7.26 38.05 -45.07
C GLU A 107 6.92 38.51 -43.63
N GLU A 108 6.41 39.73 -43.47
CA GLU A 108 5.89 40.25 -42.20
C GLU A 108 4.76 39.36 -41.64
N VAL A 109 3.76 39.04 -42.47
CA VAL A 109 2.62 38.18 -42.07
C VAL A 109 3.04 36.74 -41.79
N GLU A 110 4.01 36.20 -42.51
CA GLU A 110 4.55 34.86 -42.26
C GLU A 110 5.26 34.78 -40.90
N GLY A 111 6.04 35.81 -40.53
CA GLY A 111 6.62 35.94 -39.21
C GLY A 111 5.56 36.02 -38.10
N ASP A 112 4.55 36.87 -38.31
CA ASP A 112 3.40 37.08 -37.42
C ASP A 112 2.63 35.76 -37.15
N VAL A 113 2.47 34.92 -38.18
CA VAL A 113 1.80 33.61 -38.09
C VAL A 113 2.70 32.54 -37.43
N GLY A 114 4.01 32.54 -37.70
CA GLY A 114 4.96 31.61 -37.06
C GLY A 114 5.14 31.88 -35.56
N GLU A 115 5.19 33.15 -35.16
CA GLU A 115 5.24 33.53 -33.75
C GLU A 115 3.92 33.20 -33.02
N LEU A 116 2.78 33.41 -33.68
CA LEU A 116 1.46 33.03 -33.17
C LEU A 116 1.35 31.51 -32.94
N GLU A 117 1.80 30.68 -33.88
CA GLU A 117 1.82 29.22 -33.72
C GLU A 117 2.61 28.81 -32.47
N SER A 118 3.84 29.32 -32.33
CA SER A 118 4.71 29.05 -31.17
C SER A 118 4.06 29.46 -29.85
N LYS A 119 3.40 30.63 -29.80
CA LYS A 119 2.65 31.12 -28.63
C LYS A 119 1.45 30.25 -28.28
N LEU A 120 0.65 29.82 -29.28
CA LEU A 120 -0.51 28.95 -29.07
C LEU A 120 -0.09 27.56 -28.60
N ASP A 121 0.95 26.99 -29.21
CA ASP A 121 1.45 25.66 -28.86
C ASP A 121 2.05 25.64 -27.44
N LYS A 122 2.71 26.73 -27.03
CA LYS A 122 3.16 26.95 -25.64
C LYS A 122 1.98 27.08 -24.66
N LEU A 123 0.93 27.83 -25.00
CA LEU A 123 -0.27 27.97 -24.17
C LEU A 123 -0.98 26.62 -23.97
N VAL A 124 -1.11 25.82 -25.02
CA VAL A 124 -1.69 24.47 -24.96
C VAL A 124 -0.85 23.54 -24.06
N LYS A 125 0.49 23.58 -24.17
CA LYS A 125 1.40 22.80 -23.30
C LYS A 125 1.26 23.19 -21.83
N LEU A 126 1.16 24.49 -21.52
CA LEU A 126 0.92 24.98 -20.16
C LEU A 126 -0.45 24.57 -19.62
N CYS A 127 -1.49 24.61 -20.44
CA CYS A 127 -2.84 24.15 -20.07
C CYS A 127 -2.87 22.65 -19.76
N ILE A 128 -2.16 21.82 -20.54
CA ILE A 128 -2.00 20.38 -20.26
C ILE A 128 -1.32 20.16 -18.91
N GLY A 129 -0.19 20.85 -18.65
CA GLY A 129 0.51 20.74 -17.35
C GLY A 129 -0.36 21.15 -16.15
N MET A 130 -1.14 22.24 -16.29
CA MET A 130 -2.11 22.68 -15.29
C MET A 130 -3.20 21.62 -15.03
N ILE A 131 -3.76 21.04 -16.10
CA ILE A 131 -4.79 20.00 -16.02
C ILE A 131 -4.25 18.73 -15.35
N ASP A 132 -3.04 18.30 -15.69
CA ASP A 132 -2.47 17.04 -15.17
C ASP A 132 -1.98 17.20 -13.72
N ALA A 133 -1.46 18.37 -13.33
CA ALA A 133 -1.25 18.72 -11.92
C ALA A 133 -2.58 18.77 -11.13
N GLY A 134 -3.65 19.31 -11.72
CA GLY A 134 -4.99 19.32 -11.15
C GLY A 134 -5.58 17.92 -10.95
N LYS A 135 -5.34 16.98 -11.88
CA LYS A 135 -5.72 15.57 -11.73
C LYS A 135 -4.94 14.86 -10.61
N ALA A 136 -3.66 15.18 -10.44
CA ALA A 136 -2.86 14.66 -9.33
C ALA A 136 -3.39 15.16 -7.98
N TYR A 137 -3.66 16.47 -7.85
CA TYR A 137 -4.31 17.08 -6.69
C TYR A 137 -5.68 16.43 -6.36
N ASN A 138 -6.56 16.29 -7.35
CA ASN A 138 -7.84 15.58 -7.18
C ASN A 138 -7.68 14.11 -6.77
N THR A 139 -6.55 13.47 -7.06
CA THR A 139 -6.27 12.08 -6.66
C THR A 139 -5.82 11.99 -5.21
N ALA A 140 -4.92 12.88 -4.78
CA ALA A 140 -4.54 13.02 -3.37
C ALA A 140 -5.75 13.38 -2.50
N ASN A 141 -6.60 14.31 -2.95
CA ASN A 141 -7.82 14.68 -2.23
C ASN A 141 -8.82 13.52 -2.09
N ARG A 142 -8.94 12.63 -3.10
CA ARG A 142 -9.76 11.41 -2.96
C ARG A 142 -9.21 10.44 -1.91
N GLN A 143 -7.89 10.29 -1.83
CA GLN A 143 -7.26 9.46 -0.80
C GLN A 143 -7.48 10.04 0.61
N PHE A 144 -7.35 11.36 0.76
CA PHE A 144 -7.68 12.06 2.00
C PHE A 144 -9.15 11.88 2.42
N VAL A 145 -10.09 12.03 1.48
CA VAL A 145 -11.53 11.78 1.71
C VAL A 145 -11.83 10.32 2.06
N SER A 146 -11.09 9.35 1.50
CA SER A 146 -11.17 7.94 1.93
C SER A 146 -10.80 7.78 3.40
N GLY A 147 -9.66 8.35 3.82
CA GLY A 147 -9.21 8.32 5.21
C GLY A 147 -10.20 8.94 6.20
N ILE A 148 -10.92 10.00 5.80
CA ILE A 148 -12.01 10.57 6.62
C ILE A 148 -13.17 9.58 6.79
N ARG A 149 -13.55 8.84 5.74
CA ARG A 149 -14.62 7.83 5.79
C ARG A 149 -14.21 6.60 6.61
N GLU A 150 -12.95 6.18 6.49
CA GLU A 150 -12.37 5.09 7.29
C GLU A 150 -12.33 5.45 8.79
N LEU A 151 -11.99 6.71 9.12
CA LEU A 151 -12.05 7.23 10.49
C LEU A 151 -13.50 7.31 11.02
N ALA A 152 -14.47 7.70 10.19
CA ALA A 152 -15.89 7.69 10.55
C ALA A 152 -16.37 6.26 10.90
N GLN A 153 -16.05 5.27 10.05
CA GLN A 153 -16.40 3.86 10.26
C GLN A 153 -15.77 3.26 11.53
N HIS A 154 -14.53 3.65 11.87
CA HIS A 154 -13.91 3.25 13.14
C HIS A 154 -14.61 3.89 14.36
N SER A 155 -15.29 5.02 14.17
CA SER A 155 -15.90 5.84 15.22
C SER A 155 -17.38 5.53 15.47
N THR A 156 -17.89 4.38 14.99
CA THR A 156 -19.28 3.87 15.12
C THR A 156 -19.84 3.66 16.55
N LYS A 157 -19.16 4.21 17.56
CA LYS A 157 -19.63 4.33 18.96
C LYS A 157 -20.00 5.77 19.33
N ASP A 158 -19.70 6.73 18.47
CA ASP A 158 -19.98 8.16 18.62
C ASP A 158 -20.69 8.67 17.36
N GLU A 159 -22.01 8.78 17.47
CA GLU A 159 -22.90 9.21 16.40
C GLU A 159 -22.59 10.63 15.90
N VAL A 160 -22.03 11.50 16.75
CA VAL A 160 -21.69 12.89 16.39
C VAL A 160 -20.43 12.91 15.52
N ILE A 161 -19.42 12.09 15.85
CA ILE A 161 -18.21 11.93 15.05
C ILE A 161 -18.53 11.26 13.70
N GLU A 162 -19.25 10.13 13.71
CA GLU A 162 -19.59 9.39 12.50
C GLU A 162 -20.40 10.24 11.50
N SER A 163 -21.48 10.87 11.97
CA SER A 163 -22.35 11.68 11.11
C SER A 163 -21.65 12.94 10.56
N SER A 164 -20.84 13.61 11.38
CA SER A 164 -20.12 14.82 10.97
C SER A 164 -19.02 14.53 9.96
N LEU A 165 -18.17 13.52 10.21
CA LEU A 165 -17.09 13.13 9.30
C LEU A 165 -17.64 12.61 7.97
N THR A 166 -18.74 11.85 7.99
CA THR A 166 -19.42 11.38 6.77
C THR A 166 -19.87 12.57 5.91
N LYS A 167 -20.56 13.56 6.50
CA LYS A 167 -21.04 14.74 5.76
C LYS A 167 -19.92 15.60 5.18
N PHE A 168 -18.83 15.79 5.93
CA PHE A 168 -17.63 16.46 5.39
C PHE A 168 -16.99 15.66 4.24
N ALA A 169 -16.95 14.33 4.33
CA ALA A 169 -16.46 13.46 3.27
C ALA A 169 -17.38 13.37 2.03
N GLU A 170 -18.65 13.77 2.16
CA GLU A 170 -19.58 13.93 1.04
C GLU A 170 -19.33 15.26 0.31
N SER A 171 -19.40 16.40 1.01
CA SER A 171 -19.14 17.72 0.40
C SER A 171 -17.74 17.84 -0.20
N LEU A 172 -16.70 17.28 0.45
CA LEU A 172 -15.35 17.24 -0.14
C LEU A 172 -15.28 16.37 -1.41
N GLN A 173 -16.10 15.32 -1.52
CA GLN A 173 -16.19 14.49 -2.73
C GLN A 173 -16.89 15.23 -3.88
N GLU A 174 -17.92 16.04 -3.58
CA GLU A 174 -18.57 16.89 -4.59
C GLU A 174 -17.66 18.02 -5.07
N MET A 175 -16.89 18.64 -4.17
CA MET A 175 -15.84 19.60 -4.53
C MET A 175 -14.79 19.01 -5.50
N ILE A 176 -14.40 17.75 -5.31
CA ILE A 176 -13.51 17.03 -6.24
C ILE A 176 -14.20 16.78 -7.61
N ASN A 177 -15.51 16.56 -7.62
CA ASN A 177 -16.29 16.39 -8.86
C ASN A 177 -16.34 17.70 -9.66
N TYR A 178 -16.60 18.84 -9.01
CA TYR A 178 -16.58 20.16 -9.66
C TYR A 178 -15.20 20.51 -10.23
N HIS A 179 -14.11 20.27 -9.50
CA HIS A 179 -12.75 20.40 -10.03
C HIS A 179 -12.53 19.51 -11.27
N THR A 180 -13.06 18.29 -11.27
CA THR A 180 -12.92 17.35 -12.39
C THR A 180 -13.67 17.85 -13.64
N ILE A 181 -14.87 18.41 -13.47
CA ILE A 181 -15.63 19.08 -14.54
C ILE A 181 -14.88 20.30 -15.09
N LEU A 182 -14.28 21.13 -14.22
CA LEU A 182 -13.45 22.27 -14.61
C LEU A 182 -12.27 21.85 -15.50
N PHE A 183 -11.50 20.83 -15.09
CA PHE A 183 -10.35 20.36 -15.85
C PHE A 183 -10.73 19.73 -17.20
N ASP A 184 -11.84 18.99 -17.25
CA ASP A 184 -12.40 18.42 -18.48
C ASP A 184 -12.91 19.52 -19.44
N GLN A 185 -13.57 20.56 -18.92
CA GLN A 185 -14.00 21.69 -19.74
C GLN A 185 -12.82 22.55 -20.23
N ALA A 186 -11.77 22.75 -19.42
CA ALA A 186 -10.53 23.39 -19.85
C ALA A 186 -9.82 22.57 -20.95
N GLN A 187 -9.89 21.23 -20.87
CA GLN A 187 -9.36 20.33 -21.90
C GLN A 187 -10.14 20.45 -23.23
N ARG A 188 -11.44 20.75 -23.19
CA ARG A 188 -12.22 21.09 -24.40
C ARG A 188 -11.90 22.50 -24.92
N SER A 189 -12.05 23.51 -24.08
CA SER A 189 -12.02 24.93 -24.51
C SER A 189 -10.64 25.40 -24.95
N ILE A 190 -9.56 25.01 -24.26
CA ILE A 190 -8.19 25.41 -24.63
C ILE A 190 -7.55 24.34 -25.50
N LYS A 191 -7.31 23.12 -24.94
CA LYS A 191 -6.53 22.09 -25.64
C LYS A 191 -7.19 21.67 -26.95
N SER A 192 -8.47 21.25 -26.94
CA SER A 192 -9.11 20.77 -28.18
C SER A 192 -9.28 21.89 -29.22
N GLN A 193 -9.85 23.03 -28.83
CA GLN A 193 -10.17 24.10 -29.77
C GLN A 193 -8.93 24.75 -30.39
N LEU A 194 -7.90 25.07 -29.59
CA LEU A 194 -6.67 25.68 -30.12
C LEU A 194 -5.82 24.66 -30.90
N GLN A 195 -5.75 23.39 -30.48
CA GLN A 195 -5.05 22.36 -31.29
C GLN A 195 -5.74 22.12 -32.64
N THR A 196 -7.08 22.22 -32.71
CA THR A 196 -7.80 22.13 -33.99
C THR A 196 -7.47 23.31 -34.90
N PHE A 197 -7.48 24.55 -34.38
CA PHE A 197 -7.08 25.74 -35.16
C PHE A 197 -5.63 25.64 -35.68
N VAL A 198 -4.69 25.19 -34.84
CA VAL A 198 -3.28 24.97 -35.22
C VAL A 198 -3.12 23.82 -36.24
N LYS A 199 -3.89 22.73 -36.11
CA LYS A 199 -3.78 21.58 -37.02
C LYS A 199 -4.44 21.80 -38.36
N ASP A 200 -5.54 22.54 -38.43
CA ASP A 200 -6.43 22.54 -39.61
C ASP A 200 -6.41 23.85 -40.39
N ASP A 201 -6.36 25.02 -39.74
CA ASP A 201 -6.35 26.32 -40.45
C ASP A 201 -4.93 26.84 -40.70
N LEU A 202 -4.04 26.75 -39.69
CA LEU A 202 -2.61 27.04 -39.86
C LEU A 202 -1.92 26.09 -40.87
N ARG A 203 -2.40 24.84 -41.00
CA ARG A 203 -1.90 23.90 -42.02
C ARG A 203 -2.25 24.32 -43.43
N LYS A 204 -3.50 24.71 -43.71
CA LYS A 204 -3.91 25.21 -45.05
C LYS A 204 -3.07 26.40 -45.49
N PHE A 205 -2.75 27.31 -44.57
CA PHE A 205 -1.82 28.40 -44.82
C PHE A 205 -0.40 27.91 -45.18
N LYS A 206 0.15 26.93 -44.45
CA LYS A 206 1.48 26.35 -44.75
C LYS A 206 1.53 25.60 -46.08
N ASP A 207 0.48 24.84 -46.40
CA ASP A 207 0.37 24.13 -47.69
C ASP A 207 0.25 25.12 -48.86
N ALA A 208 -0.54 26.19 -48.70
CA ALA A 208 -0.66 27.26 -49.68
C ALA A 208 0.65 28.04 -49.85
N LYS A 209 1.37 28.35 -48.75
CA LYS A 209 2.71 28.96 -48.81
C LYS A 209 3.66 28.09 -49.63
N LYS A 210 3.77 26.80 -49.29
CA LYS A 210 4.67 25.86 -49.98
C LYS A 210 4.41 25.78 -51.48
N GLN A 211 3.15 25.88 -51.91
CA GLN A 211 2.78 25.91 -53.31
C GLN A 211 3.09 27.27 -53.97
N PHE A 212 2.92 28.39 -53.25
CA PHE A 212 3.33 29.73 -53.70
C PHE A 212 4.84 29.86 -53.89
N ASP A 213 5.64 29.43 -52.91
CA ASP A 213 7.11 29.44 -52.96
C ASP A 213 7.61 28.68 -54.19
N LYS A 214 7.16 27.43 -54.35
CA LYS A 214 7.50 26.58 -55.49
C LYS A 214 7.19 27.25 -56.84
N VAL A 215 5.97 27.79 -57.02
CA VAL A 215 5.58 28.41 -58.30
C VAL A 215 6.27 29.76 -58.50
N SER A 216 6.74 30.41 -57.42
CA SER A 216 7.63 31.57 -57.50
C SER A 216 9.02 31.18 -58.03
N GLU A 217 9.62 30.10 -57.55
CA GLU A 217 10.91 29.57 -58.04
C GLU A 217 10.83 29.10 -59.51
N GLU A 218 9.75 28.40 -59.87
CA GLU A 218 9.47 27.98 -61.25
C GLU A 218 9.34 29.20 -62.19
N LYS A 219 8.67 30.27 -61.72
CA LYS A 219 8.53 31.52 -62.49
C LYS A 219 9.87 32.22 -62.68
N GLU A 220 10.69 32.32 -61.65
CA GLU A 220 12.01 32.96 -61.73
C GLU A 220 12.94 32.17 -62.68
N THR A 221 12.90 30.84 -62.61
CA THR A 221 13.59 29.95 -63.55
C THR A 221 13.11 30.17 -64.99
N ALA A 222 11.81 30.36 -65.21
CA ALA A 222 11.26 30.66 -66.54
C ALA A 222 11.63 32.06 -67.05
N LEU A 223 11.70 33.06 -66.16
CA LEU A 223 12.19 34.41 -66.48
C LEU A 223 13.65 34.38 -66.92
N GLY A 224 14.51 33.70 -66.17
CA GLY A 224 15.93 33.53 -66.51
C GLY A 224 16.13 32.84 -67.87
N LYS A 225 15.42 31.73 -68.12
CA LYS A 225 15.46 31.04 -69.43
C LYS A 225 14.97 31.92 -70.59
N ASN A 226 13.93 32.72 -70.38
CA ASN A 226 13.42 33.63 -71.41
C ASN A 226 14.42 34.77 -71.71
N ALA A 227 15.02 35.37 -70.67
CA ALA A 227 16.01 36.44 -70.82
C ALA A 227 17.32 35.99 -71.47
N GLN A 228 17.69 34.71 -71.33
CA GLN A 228 18.89 34.12 -71.93
C GLN A 228 18.67 33.53 -73.34
N ALA A 229 17.43 33.52 -73.85
CA ALA A 229 17.11 32.91 -75.15
C ALA A 229 17.79 33.67 -76.32
N PRO A 230 18.56 32.99 -77.18
CA PRO A 230 19.39 33.66 -78.18
C PRO A 230 18.58 34.12 -79.40
N ARG A 231 18.70 35.41 -79.75
CA ARG A 231 17.92 36.10 -80.81
C ARG A 231 18.04 35.51 -82.23
N ASN A 232 18.99 34.61 -82.47
CA ASN A 232 19.17 33.94 -83.76
C ASN A 232 18.41 32.60 -83.88
N LYS A 233 17.70 32.16 -82.82
CA LYS A 233 16.93 30.90 -82.81
C LYS A 233 15.47 31.15 -82.41
N GLN A 234 14.65 31.46 -83.40
CA GLN A 234 13.23 31.78 -83.23
C GLN A 234 12.46 30.72 -82.40
N HIS A 235 12.67 29.43 -82.67
CA HIS A 235 12.00 28.33 -81.95
C HIS A 235 12.31 28.32 -80.44
N GLU A 236 13.58 28.49 -80.05
CA GLU A 236 13.98 28.50 -78.63
C GLU A 236 13.42 29.73 -77.90
N MET A 237 13.27 30.87 -78.58
CA MET A 237 12.59 32.05 -78.04
C MET A 237 11.08 31.85 -77.85
N GLU A 238 10.42 31.22 -78.81
CA GLU A 238 8.97 30.94 -78.75
C GLU A 238 8.65 29.91 -77.66
N GLU A 239 9.44 28.84 -77.55
CA GLU A 239 9.34 27.85 -76.48
C GLU A 239 9.52 28.50 -75.09
N ALA A 240 10.59 29.27 -74.88
CA ALA A 240 10.84 29.96 -73.62
C ALA A 240 9.77 31.03 -73.29
N THR A 241 9.10 31.60 -74.30
CA THR A 241 8.00 32.56 -74.12
C THR A 241 6.68 31.88 -73.78
N ASN A 242 6.41 30.72 -74.38
CA ASN A 242 5.25 29.89 -74.05
C ASN A 242 5.35 29.35 -72.62
N ILE A 243 6.51 28.83 -72.21
CA ILE A 243 6.79 28.38 -70.84
C ILE A 243 6.58 29.55 -69.85
N LEU A 244 7.22 30.70 -70.07
CA LEU A 244 7.06 31.86 -69.21
C LEU A 244 5.60 32.33 -69.10
N THR A 245 4.84 32.27 -70.19
CA THR A 245 3.42 32.65 -70.21
C THR A 245 2.56 31.67 -69.41
N ALA A 246 2.84 30.36 -69.49
CA ALA A 246 2.17 29.35 -68.67
C ALA A 246 2.49 29.53 -67.17
N THR A 247 3.76 29.65 -66.80
CA THR A 247 4.17 29.79 -65.39
C THR A 247 3.69 31.10 -64.77
N ARG A 248 3.65 32.22 -65.54
CA ARG A 248 3.03 33.48 -65.08
C ARG A 248 1.53 33.34 -64.80
N LYS A 249 0.79 32.54 -65.59
CA LYS A 249 -0.64 32.26 -65.30
C LYS A 249 -0.78 31.42 -64.03
N CYS A 250 0.01 30.35 -63.89
CA CYS A 250 0.01 29.51 -62.70
C CYS A 250 0.33 30.31 -61.42
N PHE A 251 1.39 31.13 -61.45
CA PHE A 251 1.77 32.02 -60.35
C PHE A 251 0.62 32.93 -59.93
N ARG A 252 -0.09 33.56 -60.87
CA ARG A 252 -1.22 34.45 -60.55
C ARG A 252 -2.36 33.74 -59.84
N HIS A 253 -2.72 32.52 -60.25
CA HIS A 253 -3.76 31.75 -59.55
C HIS A 253 -3.32 31.38 -58.12
N ILE A 254 -2.15 30.76 -57.97
CA ILE A 254 -1.64 30.31 -56.67
C ILE A 254 -1.39 31.49 -55.71
N ALA A 255 -0.92 32.64 -56.21
CA ALA A 255 -0.70 33.82 -55.38
C ALA A 255 -2.02 34.46 -54.90
N LEU A 256 -3.08 34.45 -55.73
CA LEU A 256 -4.42 34.86 -55.29
C LEU A 256 -4.98 33.90 -54.24
N ASP A 257 -4.82 32.58 -54.42
CA ASP A 257 -5.22 31.56 -53.44
C ASP A 257 -4.46 31.74 -52.11
N TYR A 258 -3.16 32.04 -52.16
CA TYR A 258 -2.35 32.24 -50.96
C TYR A 258 -2.76 33.52 -50.19
N VAL A 259 -2.98 34.64 -50.90
CA VAL A 259 -3.51 35.87 -50.31
C VAL A 259 -4.93 35.68 -49.73
N LEU A 260 -5.76 34.82 -50.36
CA LEU A 260 -7.05 34.42 -49.79
C LEU A 260 -6.87 33.65 -48.47
N GLN A 261 -5.99 32.64 -48.41
CA GLN A 261 -5.74 31.89 -47.16
C GLN A 261 -5.18 32.80 -46.05
N ILE A 262 -4.29 33.75 -46.39
CA ILE A 262 -3.79 34.78 -45.45
C ILE A 262 -4.95 35.60 -44.88
N ASN A 263 -5.78 36.20 -45.73
CA ASN A 263 -6.88 37.07 -45.29
C ASN A 263 -7.95 36.27 -44.50
N VAL A 264 -8.18 34.99 -44.84
CA VAL A 264 -9.04 34.10 -44.04
C VAL A 264 -8.42 33.79 -42.67
N LEU A 265 -7.15 33.41 -42.59
CA LEU A 265 -6.47 33.14 -41.31
C LEU A 265 -6.42 34.39 -40.40
N GLN A 266 -6.15 35.56 -40.99
CA GLN A 266 -6.17 36.87 -40.31
C GLN A 266 -7.55 37.21 -39.72
N SER A 267 -8.65 36.89 -40.42
CA SER A 267 -10.00 37.08 -39.88
C SER A 267 -10.39 36.03 -38.83
N LYS A 268 -9.92 34.78 -38.96
CA LYS A 268 -10.18 33.71 -37.98
C LYS A 268 -9.44 33.89 -36.65
N ARG A 269 -8.15 34.26 -36.68
CA ARG A 269 -7.26 34.18 -35.49
C ARG A 269 -7.81 34.89 -34.26
N ARG A 270 -8.46 36.04 -34.44
CA ARG A 270 -9.03 36.83 -33.33
C ARG A 270 -10.19 36.11 -32.63
N PHE A 271 -11.13 35.53 -33.37
CA PHE A 271 -12.36 35.02 -32.75
C PHE A 271 -12.16 33.65 -32.09
N GLU A 272 -11.37 32.73 -32.66
CA GLU A 272 -11.16 31.41 -32.04
C GLU A 272 -10.39 31.51 -30.72
N ILE A 273 -9.39 32.41 -30.63
CA ILE A 273 -8.63 32.66 -29.39
C ILE A 273 -9.55 33.26 -28.31
N LEU A 274 -10.36 34.27 -28.65
CA LEU A 274 -11.29 34.89 -27.71
C LEU A 274 -12.39 33.91 -27.26
N LYS A 275 -12.95 33.10 -28.17
CA LYS A 275 -13.97 32.08 -27.88
C LYS A 275 -13.43 30.98 -26.97
N SER A 276 -12.21 30.50 -27.23
CA SER A 276 -11.50 29.52 -26.39
C SER A 276 -11.31 30.06 -24.96
N MET A 277 -10.76 31.28 -24.83
CA MET A 277 -10.52 31.90 -23.53
C MET A 277 -11.81 32.22 -22.78
N LEU A 278 -12.85 32.70 -23.47
CA LEU A 278 -14.16 32.99 -22.87
C LEU A 278 -14.83 31.72 -22.33
N SER A 279 -14.78 30.61 -23.07
CA SER A 279 -15.30 29.32 -22.59
C SER A 279 -14.53 28.78 -21.37
N PHE A 280 -13.22 29.02 -21.29
CA PHE A 280 -12.41 28.71 -20.11
C PHE A 280 -12.77 29.58 -18.90
N MET A 281 -13.03 30.88 -19.09
CA MET A 281 -13.47 31.77 -18.00
C MET A 281 -14.87 31.43 -17.48
N TYR A 282 -15.82 31.07 -18.35
CA TYR A 282 -17.12 30.57 -17.90
C TYR A 282 -17.01 29.26 -17.11
N ALA A 283 -16.11 28.34 -17.50
CA ALA A 283 -15.87 27.12 -16.73
C ALA A 283 -15.39 27.40 -15.30
N HIS A 284 -14.48 28.37 -15.13
CA HIS A 284 -14.06 28.84 -13.81
C HIS A 284 -15.19 29.50 -13.02
N LEU A 285 -16.03 30.31 -13.66
CA LEU A 285 -17.17 30.96 -13.00
C LEU A 285 -18.18 29.92 -12.46
N THR A 286 -18.55 28.93 -13.28
CA THR A 286 -19.43 27.83 -12.85
C THR A 286 -18.83 27.03 -11.70
N PHE A 287 -17.53 26.71 -11.77
CA PHE A 287 -16.83 26.00 -10.69
C PHE A 287 -16.88 26.76 -9.35
N PHE A 288 -16.59 28.07 -9.36
CA PHE A 288 -16.62 28.86 -8.12
C PHE A 288 -18.04 29.05 -7.58
N HIS A 289 -19.06 29.16 -8.45
CA HIS A 289 -20.46 29.23 -8.02
C HIS A 289 -20.88 27.93 -7.32
N GLN A 290 -20.72 26.78 -7.99
CA GLN A 290 -21.06 25.47 -7.43
C GLN A 290 -20.33 25.17 -6.11
N GLY A 291 -19.08 25.61 -5.99
CA GLY A 291 -18.33 25.48 -4.75
C GLY A 291 -18.78 26.42 -3.62
N TYR A 292 -19.25 27.62 -3.95
CA TYR A 292 -19.82 28.55 -2.98
C TYR A 292 -21.17 28.06 -2.45
N ASP A 293 -22.04 27.56 -3.33
CA ASP A 293 -23.37 27.04 -2.96
C ASP A 293 -23.22 25.87 -1.98
N LEU A 294 -22.40 24.89 -2.32
CA LEU A 294 -22.12 23.70 -1.52
C LEU A 294 -21.56 24.04 -0.11
N PHE A 295 -20.62 24.97 -0.01
CA PHE A 295 -20.10 25.39 1.31
C PHE A 295 -21.09 26.27 2.09
N SER A 296 -21.98 27.00 1.41
CA SER A 296 -23.06 27.77 2.05
C SER A 296 -24.11 26.84 2.68
N GLU A 297 -24.44 25.73 2.02
CA GLU A 297 -25.29 24.67 2.59
C GLU A 297 -24.63 23.91 3.75
N LEU A 298 -23.30 23.79 3.76
CA LEU A 298 -22.53 23.14 4.83
C LEU A 298 -22.33 24.04 6.08
N GLN A 299 -22.32 25.36 5.92
CA GLN A 299 -22.01 26.33 6.99
C GLN A 299 -22.87 26.16 8.27
N PRO A 300 -24.18 25.85 8.24
CA PRO A 300 -24.97 25.60 9.46
C PRO A 300 -24.49 24.39 10.25
N LEU A 301 -24.03 23.32 9.58
CA LEU A 301 -23.47 22.13 10.24
C LEU A 301 -22.15 22.46 10.95
N MET A 302 -21.28 23.23 10.27
CA MET A 302 -20.00 23.66 10.86
C MET A 302 -20.21 24.54 12.11
N ASN A 303 -21.21 25.42 12.08
CA ASN A 303 -21.58 26.26 13.23
C ASN A 303 -22.13 25.42 14.39
N LEU A 304 -22.98 24.42 14.11
CA LEU A 304 -23.52 23.51 15.12
C LEU A 304 -22.41 22.67 15.77
N LEU A 305 -21.53 22.07 14.96
CA LEU A 305 -20.41 21.25 15.43
C LEU A 305 -19.41 22.07 16.26
N GLY A 306 -19.18 23.33 15.93
CA GLY A 306 -18.36 24.24 16.74
C GLY A 306 -18.92 24.39 18.16
N GLY A 307 -20.22 24.66 18.31
CA GLY A 307 -20.87 24.76 19.62
C GLY A 307 -20.89 23.43 20.39
N GLN A 308 -20.99 22.29 19.70
CA GLN A 308 -20.85 20.96 20.32
C GLN A 308 -19.42 20.71 20.81
N LEU A 309 -18.40 21.11 20.04
CA LEU A 309 -16.99 20.96 20.41
C LEU A 309 -16.62 21.80 21.63
N ASP A 310 -17.08 23.05 21.71
CA ASP A 310 -16.88 23.91 22.89
C ASP A 310 -17.47 23.26 24.16
N GLN A 311 -18.67 22.67 24.07
CA GLN A 311 -19.29 21.95 25.18
C GLN A 311 -18.50 20.69 25.58
N LEU A 312 -18.07 19.88 24.60
CA LEU A 312 -17.25 18.68 24.85
C LEU A 312 -15.90 19.02 25.52
N VAL A 313 -15.27 20.15 25.16
CA VAL A 313 -14.05 20.63 25.82
C VAL A 313 -14.31 21.02 27.28
N VAL A 314 -15.45 21.66 27.59
CA VAL A 314 -15.85 21.98 28.98
C VAL A 314 -16.10 20.72 29.80
N ASP A 315 -16.81 19.74 29.24
CA ASP A 315 -17.12 18.48 29.94
C ASP A 315 -15.89 17.60 30.15
N ALA A 316 -15.00 17.47 29.15
CA ALA A 316 -13.72 16.78 29.31
C ALA A 316 -12.82 17.47 30.35
N ALA A 317 -12.80 18.81 30.38
CA ALA A 317 -12.08 19.58 31.40
C ALA A 317 -12.71 19.46 32.80
N LYS A 318 -13.99 19.09 32.92
CA LYS A 318 -14.65 18.75 34.18
C LYS A 318 -14.32 17.32 34.61
N GLU A 319 -14.52 16.33 33.74
CA GLU A 319 -14.21 14.92 34.03
C GLU A 319 -12.75 14.74 34.44
N LYS A 320 -11.82 15.42 33.75
CA LYS A 320 -10.40 15.43 34.13
C LYS A 320 -10.20 15.86 35.58
N ARG A 321 -10.81 16.96 36.02
CA ARG A 321 -10.71 17.45 37.41
C ARG A 321 -11.32 16.48 38.41
N ASP A 322 -12.48 15.91 38.09
CA ASP A 322 -13.14 14.90 38.93
C ASP A 322 -12.26 13.63 39.05
N MET A 323 -11.54 13.26 38.00
CA MET A 323 -10.58 12.13 37.99
C MET A 323 -9.27 12.45 38.73
N GLU A 324 -8.72 13.65 38.59
CA GLU A 324 -7.55 14.12 39.36
C GLU A 324 -7.88 14.19 40.87
N GLN A 325 -9.10 14.59 41.24
CA GLN A 325 -9.58 14.56 42.62
C GLN A 325 -9.76 13.13 43.16
N LYS A 326 -10.33 12.21 42.36
CA LYS A 326 -10.43 10.77 42.72
C LYS A 326 -9.03 10.18 42.93
N HIS A 327 -8.09 10.40 42.01
CA HIS A 327 -6.71 9.95 42.12
C HIS A 327 -6.05 10.45 43.42
N SER A 328 -6.14 11.76 43.69
CA SER A 328 -5.61 12.38 44.92
C SER A 328 -6.22 11.78 46.19
N THR A 329 -7.52 11.47 46.16
CA THR A 329 -8.26 10.86 47.28
C THR A 329 -7.86 9.39 47.53
N ILE A 330 -7.51 8.64 46.48
CA ILE A 330 -7.00 7.27 46.59
C ILE A 330 -5.57 7.30 47.13
N GLN A 331 -4.70 8.13 46.56
CA GLN A 331 -3.32 8.28 46.98
C GLN A 331 -3.18 8.63 48.48
N GLN A 332 -4.08 9.47 49.01
CA GLN A 332 -4.14 9.78 50.45
C GLN A 332 -4.58 8.61 51.35
N LYS A 333 -5.33 7.63 50.81
CA LYS A 333 -5.77 6.43 51.54
C LYS A 333 -4.71 5.35 51.56
N ASP A 334 -3.97 5.16 50.46
CA ASP A 334 -2.96 4.10 50.34
C ASP A 334 -1.80 4.31 51.33
N PHE A 335 -1.41 5.56 51.62
CA PHE A 335 -0.42 5.88 52.66
C PHE A 335 -0.86 5.53 54.10
N SER A 336 -2.12 5.14 54.34
CA SER A 336 -2.60 4.69 55.66
C SER A 336 -2.93 3.20 55.74
N ASN A 337 -2.78 2.42 54.65
CA ASN A 337 -3.10 0.99 54.60
C ASN A 337 -1.96 0.13 54.04
N ASP A 338 -0.99 -0.21 54.90
CA ASP A 338 -0.22 -1.48 54.74
C ASP A 338 -1.15 -2.71 54.98
N ASP A 339 -2.28 -2.47 55.66
CA ASP A 339 -3.41 -3.39 55.72
C ASP A 339 -4.17 -3.40 54.39
N THR A 340 -3.80 -4.32 53.50
CA THR A 340 -4.67 -4.71 52.38
C THR A 340 -6.03 -5.12 52.96
N LYS A 341 -7.08 -4.34 52.64
CA LYS A 341 -8.38 -4.43 53.32
C LYS A 341 -9.08 -5.75 52.98
N LEU A 342 -8.85 -6.76 53.84
CA LEU A 342 -9.38 -8.12 53.73
C LEU A 342 -10.89 -8.15 54.03
N GLU A 343 -11.67 -7.66 53.08
CA GLU A 343 -13.13 -7.78 53.09
C GLU A 343 -13.56 -9.21 52.77
N TYR A 344 -13.49 -10.06 53.79
CA TYR A 344 -14.15 -11.36 53.84
C TYR A 344 -15.68 -11.16 53.91
N ASN A 345 -16.28 -10.82 52.77
CA ASN A 345 -17.72 -10.74 52.61
C ASN A 345 -18.24 -12.14 52.27
N VAL A 346 -18.98 -12.74 53.22
CA VAL A 346 -19.65 -14.04 53.00
C VAL A 346 -20.80 -13.91 52.00
N ASP A 347 -21.45 -12.73 51.99
CA ASP A 347 -22.63 -12.44 51.19
C ASP A 347 -22.31 -11.39 50.11
N THR A 348 -21.90 -11.83 48.92
CA THR A 348 -21.95 -11.02 47.68
C THR A 348 -22.44 -11.87 46.51
N ASP A 349 -23.33 -11.31 45.68
CA ASP A 349 -24.09 -12.03 44.65
C ASP A 349 -23.24 -12.72 43.55
N ASN A 350 -21.92 -12.48 43.52
CA ASN A 350 -20.99 -13.05 42.55
C ASN A 350 -20.44 -14.44 42.94
N GLY A 351 -20.68 -14.94 44.15
CA GLY A 351 -20.22 -16.27 44.58
C GLY A 351 -18.69 -16.43 44.73
N ILE A 352 -17.96 -15.32 44.90
CA ILE A 352 -16.50 -15.30 45.07
C ILE A 352 -16.17 -15.08 46.55
N ALA A 353 -15.68 -16.10 47.25
CA ALA A 353 -15.42 -16.04 48.70
C ALA A 353 -14.07 -15.37 49.06
N MET A 354 -13.11 -15.35 48.14
CA MET A 354 -11.83 -14.66 48.27
C MET A 354 -11.14 -14.56 46.90
N GLU A 355 -10.37 -13.50 46.64
CA GLU A 355 -9.41 -13.46 45.53
C GLU A 355 -8.13 -12.68 45.87
N GLY A 356 -7.07 -12.88 45.08
CA GLY A 356 -5.77 -12.22 45.26
C GLY A 356 -4.58 -12.99 44.68
N TYR A 357 -3.38 -12.40 44.74
CA TYR A 357 -2.16 -13.07 44.29
C TYR A 357 -1.63 -14.08 45.31
N LEU A 358 -1.22 -15.27 44.83
CA LEU A 358 -0.40 -16.23 45.56
C LEU A 358 0.70 -16.81 44.65
N PHE A 359 1.77 -17.32 45.24
CA PHE A 359 2.75 -18.16 44.55
C PHE A 359 2.37 -19.64 44.70
N LYS A 360 2.31 -20.38 43.60
CA LYS A 360 2.08 -21.83 43.57
C LYS A 360 3.35 -22.58 43.15
N ARG A 361 3.64 -23.71 43.80
CA ARG A 361 4.69 -24.65 43.37
C ARG A 361 4.22 -25.49 42.19
N ALA A 362 5.10 -25.68 41.21
CA ALA A 362 4.90 -26.63 40.13
C ALA A 362 5.10 -28.08 40.62
N SER A 363 4.40 -29.01 39.98
CA SER A 363 4.47 -30.45 40.29
C SER A 363 5.49 -31.21 39.42
N ASN A 364 6.32 -30.47 38.66
CA ASN A 364 7.40 -31.03 37.85
C ASN A 364 8.66 -31.28 38.71
N ALA A 365 9.63 -32.03 38.17
CA ALA A 365 10.88 -32.35 38.86
C ALA A 365 11.62 -31.11 39.39
N PHE A 366 11.57 -30.01 38.63
CA PHE A 366 12.22 -28.73 38.95
C PHE A 366 11.48 -27.88 40.01
N LYS A 367 10.27 -28.27 40.45
CA LYS A 367 9.51 -27.67 41.58
C LYS A 367 9.39 -26.13 41.56
N THR A 368 9.34 -25.51 40.38
CA THR A 368 9.41 -24.05 40.21
C THR A 368 8.21 -23.31 40.81
N TRP A 369 8.43 -22.11 41.36
CA TRP A 369 7.37 -21.29 41.99
C TRP A 369 6.86 -20.21 41.05
N ASN A 370 5.53 -20.03 41.00
CA ASN A 370 4.85 -19.18 40.02
C ASN A 370 3.75 -18.32 40.66
N ARG A 371 3.84 -16.98 40.56
CA ARG A 371 2.77 -16.07 41.02
C ARG A 371 1.57 -16.11 40.06
N ARG A 372 0.35 -16.24 40.57
CA ARG A 372 -0.92 -16.25 39.81
C ARG A 372 -2.01 -15.52 40.61
N TRP A 373 -3.05 -15.04 39.92
CA TRP A 373 -4.26 -14.55 40.60
C TRP A 373 -5.14 -15.74 40.93
N PHE A 374 -5.44 -15.96 42.21
CA PHE A 374 -6.32 -17.01 42.69
C PHE A 374 -7.68 -16.44 43.06
N SER A 375 -8.72 -17.24 42.88
CA SER A 375 -10.03 -17.00 43.46
C SER A 375 -10.66 -18.29 43.98
N ILE A 376 -11.49 -18.16 45.01
CA ILE A 376 -12.37 -19.22 45.54
C ILE A 376 -13.77 -18.94 45.02
N GLN A 377 -14.30 -19.82 44.18
CA GLN A 377 -15.57 -19.62 43.46
C GLN A 377 -16.34 -20.94 43.46
N ASN A 378 -17.59 -20.94 43.94
CA ASN A 378 -18.47 -22.12 43.96
C ASN A 378 -17.78 -23.41 44.47
N ASP A 379 -17.11 -23.31 45.63
CA ASP A 379 -16.30 -24.36 46.27
C ASP A 379 -15.20 -25.01 45.40
N GLN A 380 -14.73 -24.27 44.39
CA GLN A 380 -13.51 -24.57 43.63
C GLN A 380 -12.42 -23.54 43.92
N LEU A 381 -11.16 -24.01 43.96
CA LEU A 381 -9.99 -23.15 44.01
C LEU A 381 -9.40 -23.04 42.60
N VAL A 382 -9.43 -21.85 42.02
CA VAL A 382 -9.03 -21.59 40.62
C VAL A 382 -7.93 -20.54 40.53
N TYR A 383 -7.18 -20.49 39.42
CA TYR A 383 -6.28 -19.37 39.13
C TYR A 383 -6.30 -18.89 37.67
N GLN A 384 -5.94 -17.62 37.46
CA GLN A 384 -5.68 -16.98 36.17
C GLN A 384 -4.20 -16.58 36.05
N LYS A 385 -3.64 -16.47 34.84
CA LYS A 385 -2.27 -15.95 34.63
C LYS A 385 -2.29 -14.48 34.21
N LYS A 386 -3.26 -14.10 33.38
CA LYS A 386 -3.59 -12.74 32.92
C LYS A 386 -5.09 -12.49 33.11
N PHE A 387 -5.46 -11.21 33.15
CA PHE A 387 -6.87 -10.78 33.19
C PHE A 387 -7.63 -11.33 31.96
N LYS A 388 -8.82 -11.91 32.20
CA LYS A 388 -9.66 -12.64 31.21
C LYS A 388 -9.12 -14.01 30.74
N ASP A 389 -8.06 -14.57 31.33
CA ASP A 389 -7.74 -15.99 31.13
C ASP A 389 -8.89 -16.89 31.64
N ILE A 390 -9.08 -18.05 31.00
CA ILE A 390 -9.95 -19.10 31.54
C ILE A 390 -9.38 -19.57 32.90
N PRO A 391 -10.17 -19.55 34.00
CA PRO A 391 -9.70 -19.99 35.30
C PRO A 391 -9.26 -21.46 35.27
N THR A 392 -8.00 -21.72 35.60
CA THR A 392 -7.47 -23.08 35.75
C THR A 392 -7.87 -23.62 37.12
N VAL A 393 -8.75 -24.62 37.14
CA VAL A 393 -9.17 -25.29 38.37
C VAL A 393 -8.00 -26.08 38.96
N VAL A 394 -7.62 -25.75 40.20
CA VAL A 394 -6.59 -26.48 40.98
C VAL A 394 -7.24 -27.59 41.78
N VAL A 395 -8.39 -27.28 42.38
CA VAL A 395 -9.22 -28.18 43.18
C VAL A 395 -10.65 -28.10 42.65
N GLU A 396 -11.14 -29.23 42.16
CA GLU A 396 -12.48 -29.37 41.55
C GLU A 396 -13.61 -29.51 42.60
N ASP A 397 -13.26 -29.91 43.82
CA ASP A 397 -14.16 -30.04 44.97
C ASP A 397 -13.37 -29.79 46.27
N LEU A 398 -13.62 -28.67 46.95
CA LEU A 398 -12.96 -28.35 48.21
C LEU A 398 -13.39 -29.27 49.38
N ARG A 399 -14.56 -29.91 49.35
CA ARG A 399 -15.06 -30.76 50.45
C ARG A 399 -14.09 -31.87 50.83
N LEU A 400 -13.42 -32.44 49.84
CA LEU A 400 -12.48 -33.55 50.04
C LEU A 400 -11.06 -33.10 50.38
N CYS A 401 -10.84 -31.80 50.63
CA CYS A 401 -9.52 -31.23 50.85
C CYS A 401 -9.22 -30.93 52.32
N THR A 402 -7.93 -30.93 52.66
CA THR A 402 -7.42 -30.45 53.95
C THR A 402 -6.35 -29.37 53.72
N VAL A 403 -6.37 -28.32 54.54
CA VAL A 403 -5.36 -27.25 54.50
C VAL A 403 -4.37 -27.47 55.63
N LYS A 404 -3.08 -27.58 55.28
CA LYS A 404 -1.97 -27.77 56.22
C LYS A 404 -1.07 -26.55 56.24
N GLN A 405 -0.54 -26.23 57.42
CA GLN A 405 0.57 -25.30 57.56
C GLN A 405 1.87 -26.08 57.38
N CYS A 406 2.84 -25.51 56.67
CA CYS A 406 4.11 -26.18 56.34
C CYS A 406 5.28 -25.32 56.77
N GLU A 407 5.90 -25.70 57.88
CA GLU A 407 7.03 -24.98 58.49
C GLU A 407 8.39 -25.55 58.01
N ASP A 408 8.47 -26.84 57.69
CA ASP A 408 9.67 -27.55 57.22
C ASP A 408 10.07 -27.28 55.74
N ILE A 409 9.78 -26.09 55.22
CA ILE A 409 10.08 -25.72 53.81
C ILE A 409 10.83 -24.38 53.79
N GLU A 410 11.87 -24.29 52.96
CA GLU A 410 12.81 -23.16 52.80
C GLU A 410 12.19 -21.77 52.56
N ARG A 411 10.87 -21.68 52.39
CA ARG A 411 10.14 -20.45 52.04
C ARG A 411 9.13 -20.08 53.12
N ARG A 412 9.27 -18.85 53.64
CA ARG A 412 8.29 -18.25 54.57
C ARG A 412 6.90 -18.16 53.94
N PHE A 413 5.90 -18.23 54.81
CA PHE A 413 4.47 -18.05 54.52
C PHE A 413 3.83 -19.12 53.61
N CYS A 414 4.37 -20.33 53.62
CA CYS A 414 3.82 -21.47 52.89
C CYS A 414 2.61 -22.15 53.57
N PHE A 415 1.74 -22.73 52.75
CA PHE A 415 0.68 -23.64 53.16
C PHE A 415 0.40 -24.67 52.04
N GLU A 416 -0.22 -25.80 52.39
CA GLU A 416 -0.54 -26.88 51.46
C GLU A 416 -2.05 -27.12 51.43
N VAL A 417 -2.64 -27.21 50.24
CA VAL A 417 -4.01 -27.69 50.03
C VAL A 417 -3.93 -29.10 49.47
N VAL A 418 -4.30 -30.09 50.27
CA VAL A 418 -4.20 -31.52 49.95
C VAL A 418 -5.59 -32.05 49.59
N SER A 419 -5.78 -32.47 48.33
CA SER A 419 -6.96 -33.23 47.87
C SER A 419 -6.63 -34.73 47.74
N PRO A 420 -7.62 -35.62 47.50
CA PRO A 420 -7.38 -37.05 47.33
C PRO A 420 -6.55 -37.41 46.09
N THR A 421 -6.44 -36.50 45.11
CA THR A 421 -5.79 -36.74 43.81
C THR A 421 -4.61 -35.81 43.54
N LYS A 422 -4.51 -34.66 44.22
CA LYS A 422 -3.52 -33.61 43.98
C LYS A 422 -3.14 -32.94 45.30
N SER A 423 -1.85 -32.74 45.56
CA SER A 423 -1.40 -31.80 46.59
C SER A 423 -0.87 -30.51 45.96
N CYS A 424 -1.29 -29.36 46.49
CA CYS A 424 -0.93 -28.03 46.00
C CYS A 424 -0.22 -27.21 47.08
N MET A 425 1.10 -27.07 46.95
CA MET A 425 1.88 -26.12 47.76
C MET A 425 1.71 -24.68 47.26
N MET A 426 1.40 -23.79 48.19
CA MET A 426 1.10 -22.38 47.98
C MET A 426 1.90 -21.51 48.96
N GLN A 427 2.08 -20.24 48.62
CA GLN A 427 2.81 -19.24 49.41
C GLN A 427 2.11 -17.89 49.26
N ALA A 428 1.85 -17.24 50.40
CA ALA A 428 1.28 -15.89 50.47
C ALA A 428 2.37 -14.83 50.67
N ASP A 429 2.06 -13.57 50.34
CA ASP A 429 3.04 -12.48 50.41
C ASP A 429 3.28 -11.96 51.85
N SER A 430 2.38 -12.24 52.80
CA SER A 430 2.54 -11.93 54.23
C SER A 430 1.89 -12.97 55.14
N GLU A 431 2.26 -12.99 56.43
CA GLU A 431 1.66 -13.89 57.43
C GLU A 431 0.17 -13.62 57.65
N LYS A 432 -0.26 -12.36 57.63
CA LYS A 432 -1.67 -11.97 57.71
C LYS A 432 -2.47 -12.49 56.52
N LEU A 433 -1.91 -12.39 55.31
CA LEU A 433 -2.51 -12.98 54.11
C LEU A 433 -2.52 -14.51 54.18
N ARG A 434 -1.46 -15.16 54.67
CA ARG A 434 -1.40 -16.62 54.85
C ARG A 434 -2.53 -17.13 55.73
N LEU A 435 -2.69 -16.54 56.92
CA LEU A 435 -3.76 -16.90 57.85
C LEU A 435 -5.15 -16.61 57.30
N ALA A 436 -5.32 -15.50 56.56
CA ALA A 436 -6.59 -15.17 55.89
C ALA A 436 -6.94 -16.19 54.79
N TRP A 437 -5.99 -16.56 53.93
CA TRP A 437 -6.19 -17.58 52.88
C TRP A 437 -6.47 -18.97 53.46
N ILE A 438 -5.72 -19.39 54.49
CA ILE A 438 -5.99 -20.65 55.20
C ILE A 438 -7.42 -20.64 55.76
N LYS A 439 -7.83 -19.55 56.43
CA LYS A 439 -9.17 -19.41 57.00
C LYS A 439 -10.26 -19.41 55.93
N ALA A 440 -10.08 -18.68 54.82
CA ALA A 440 -11.06 -18.63 53.73
C ALA A 440 -11.28 -20.00 53.07
N VAL A 441 -10.19 -20.74 52.80
CA VAL A 441 -10.28 -22.10 52.26
C VAL A 441 -10.93 -23.04 53.29
N GLN A 442 -10.55 -22.96 54.58
CA GLN A 442 -11.22 -23.73 55.65
C GLN A 442 -12.72 -23.41 55.79
N SER A 443 -13.12 -22.14 55.65
CA SER A 443 -14.53 -21.72 55.64
C SER A 443 -15.30 -22.31 54.46
N SER A 444 -14.75 -22.26 53.24
CA SER A 444 -15.39 -22.85 52.04
C SER A 444 -15.53 -24.37 52.21
N ILE A 445 -14.47 -25.09 52.62
CA ILE A 445 -14.54 -26.53 52.95
C ILE A 445 -15.69 -26.79 53.93
N ALA A 446 -15.78 -26.00 55.01
CA ALA A 446 -16.82 -26.17 56.02
C ALA A 446 -18.24 -25.82 55.52
N THR A 447 -18.39 -24.86 54.59
CA THR A 447 -19.68 -24.52 53.96
C THR A 447 -20.15 -25.63 53.03
N ALA A 448 -19.26 -26.10 52.15
CA ALA A 448 -19.50 -27.18 51.22
C ALA A 448 -19.90 -28.51 51.91
N PHE A 449 -19.52 -28.71 53.17
CA PHE A 449 -20.00 -29.82 54.00
C PHE A 449 -21.43 -29.64 54.55
N ARG A 450 -21.92 -28.41 54.75
CA ARG A 450 -23.23 -28.13 55.36
C ARG A 450 -24.40 -28.27 54.39
N GLU A 451 -24.21 -27.92 53.11
CA GLU A 451 -25.28 -27.96 52.10
C GLU A 451 -25.95 -29.34 51.95
N LYS A 452 -25.21 -30.41 52.23
CA LYS A 452 -25.75 -31.79 52.17
C LYS A 452 -26.65 -32.19 53.35
N GLY A 453 -27.00 -31.24 54.22
CA GLY A 453 -27.90 -31.47 55.35
C GLY A 453 -29.40 -31.43 55.01
N GLU A 454 -29.81 -30.67 53.98
CA GLU A 454 -31.24 -30.34 53.77
C GLU A 454 -31.84 -30.93 52.48
N ASP A 455 -31.02 -31.22 51.46
CA ASP A 455 -31.50 -31.74 50.15
C ASP A 455 -31.84 -33.25 50.12
N ALA A 456 -31.78 -33.95 51.25
CA ALA A 456 -31.96 -35.40 51.30
C ALA A 456 -33.43 -35.89 51.28
N GLU A 457 -34.41 -35.03 51.58
CA GLU A 457 -35.82 -35.44 51.81
C GLU A 457 -36.85 -34.91 50.79
N LYS A 458 -36.45 -34.35 49.64
CA LYS A 458 -37.40 -33.60 48.78
C LYS A 458 -37.40 -33.84 47.27
N LEU A 459 -37.00 -35.03 46.81
CA LEU A 459 -37.11 -35.45 45.40
C LEU A 459 -37.98 -36.71 45.18
N ASP A 460 -39.23 -36.70 45.66
CA ASP A 460 -40.24 -37.66 45.21
C ASP A 460 -41.67 -37.04 45.17
N ARG A 461 -41.96 -36.26 44.11
CA ARG A 461 -43.28 -36.19 43.45
C ARG A 461 -43.39 -35.18 42.27
N LYS A 462 -44.00 -35.66 41.18
CA LYS A 462 -44.89 -34.95 40.22
C LYS A 462 -44.32 -33.88 39.26
N SER A 463 -44.08 -34.36 38.05
CA SER A 463 -44.45 -33.79 36.74
C SER A 463 -45.56 -32.71 36.64
N SER A 464 -45.38 -31.81 35.67
CA SER A 464 -46.39 -30.96 34.98
C SER A 464 -46.94 -29.76 35.77
N THR A 465 -47.23 -28.57 35.18
CA THR A 465 -47.39 -28.19 33.75
C THR A 465 -47.06 -26.70 33.51
N SER A 466 -46.91 -26.28 32.24
CA SER A 466 -46.81 -24.92 31.67
C SER A 466 -47.64 -23.80 32.35
N THR A 467 -47.29 -22.50 32.32
CA THR A 467 -47.02 -21.60 31.15
C THR A 467 -46.29 -20.29 31.54
N GLY A 468 -45.72 -19.53 30.57
CA GLY A 468 -45.70 -18.05 30.64
C GLY A 468 -44.41 -17.24 30.32
N SER A 469 -44.26 -16.82 29.05
CA SER A 469 -43.64 -15.56 28.55
C SER A 469 -42.16 -15.13 28.77
N LEU A 470 -41.55 -14.75 27.62
CA LEU A 470 -40.60 -13.63 27.38
C LEU A 470 -39.12 -13.74 27.81
N ASP A 471 -38.36 -14.45 26.96
CA ASP A 471 -37.33 -13.88 26.05
C ASP A 471 -36.13 -13.06 26.60
N SER A 472 -34.92 -13.65 26.51
CA SER A 472 -33.73 -13.00 25.89
C SER A 472 -32.47 -13.90 25.88
N GLY A 473 -31.87 -14.09 24.70
CA GLY A 473 -30.41 -14.24 24.47
C GLY A 473 -29.56 -15.17 25.37
N GLY A 474 -29.69 -16.49 25.22
CA GLY A 474 -28.76 -17.46 25.83
C GLY A 474 -27.63 -17.90 24.89
N GLU A 475 -26.42 -17.32 25.00
CA GLU A 475 -25.23 -17.80 24.28
C GLU A 475 -24.50 -18.93 25.04
N VAL A 476 -24.18 -20.02 24.32
CA VAL A 476 -23.48 -21.19 24.87
C VAL A 476 -21.97 -20.94 24.90
N LYS A 477 -21.38 -21.01 26.09
CA LYS A 477 -19.94 -20.72 26.28
C LYS A 477 -19.07 -21.93 25.95
N GLU A 478 -18.59 -22.02 24.70
CA GLU A 478 -17.69 -23.08 24.26
C GLU A 478 -16.35 -23.10 25.02
N LYS A 479 -15.75 -24.30 25.10
CA LYS A 479 -14.46 -24.54 25.74
C LYS A 479 -13.32 -24.23 24.78
N SER A 480 -12.85 -22.98 24.76
CA SER A 480 -11.73 -22.57 23.89
C SER A 480 -10.45 -23.38 24.17
N LEU A 481 -10.25 -24.43 23.39
CA LEU A 481 -9.00 -25.19 23.30
C LEU A 481 -8.00 -24.37 22.46
N LYS A 482 -6.69 -24.68 22.58
CA LYS A 482 -5.64 -23.92 21.87
C LYS A 482 -5.82 -23.82 20.35
N GLY A 483 -6.54 -24.74 19.73
CA GLY A 483 -6.85 -24.72 18.30
C GLY A 483 -8.09 -23.93 17.89
N ASP A 484 -8.97 -23.50 18.82
CA ASP A 484 -10.23 -22.86 18.42
C ASP A 484 -10.01 -21.49 17.76
N GLY A 485 -8.94 -20.77 18.14
CA GLY A 485 -8.52 -19.55 17.44
C GLY A 485 -7.97 -19.80 16.03
N ALA A 486 -7.41 -21.00 15.76
CA ALA A 486 -7.02 -21.41 14.41
C ALA A 486 -8.24 -21.88 13.60
N LEU A 487 -9.12 -22.69 14.21
CA LEU A 487 -10.39 -23.11 13.64
C LEU A 487 -11.23 -21.90 13.20
N GLN A 488 -11.46 -20.92 14.09
CA GLN A 488 -12.27 -19.75 13.80
C GLN A 488 -11.67 -18.90 12.66
N ARG A 489 -10.35 -18.65 12.66
CA ARG A 489 -9.67 -17.87 11.61
C ARG A 489 -9.66 -18.56 10.25
N VAL A 490 -9.59 -19.90 10.21
CA VAL A 490 -9.60 -20.66 8.96
C VAL A 490 -11.02 -20.90 8.43
N LEU A 491 -12.02 -21.13 9.31
CA LEU A 491 -13.42 -21.29 8.91
C LEU A 491 -14.07 -19.99 8.42
N ALA A 492 -13.55 -18.82 8.82
CA ALA A 492 -14.02 -17.52 8.35
C ALA A 492 -13.76 -17.26 6.85
N ILE A 493 -12.92 -18.07 6.19
CA ILE A 493 -12.61 -17.94 4.77
C ILE A 493 -13.75 -18.51 3.90
N PRO A 494 -14.19 -17.83 2.82
CA PRO A 494 -15.26 -18.31 1.95
C PRO A 494 -15.08 -19.76 1.48
N GLY A 495 -16.08 -20.59 1.79
CA GLY A 495 -16.11 -22.02 1.46
C GLY A 495 -15.44 -22.95 2.47
N ASN A 496 -14.70 -22.46 3.48
CA ASN A 496 -14.06 -23.33 4.48
C ASN A 496 -15.02 -23.90 5.52
N GLY A 497 -16.24 -23.36 5.65
CA GLY A 497 -17.29 -23.86 6.56
C GLY A 497 -17.82 -25.28 6.25
N SER A 498 -17.51 -25.83 5.08
CA SER A 498 -17.79 -27.22 4.71
C SER A 498 -16.55 -27.90 4.11
N CYS A 499 -16.44 -29.21 4.32
CA CYS A 499 -15.33 -30.04 3.86
C CYS A 499 -15.15 -29.95 2.33
N CYS A 500 -13.90 -29.74 1.89
CA CYS A 500 -13.57 -29.49 0.49
C CYS A 500 -14.13 -30.53 -0.49
N ASP A 501 -14.21 -31.80 -0.08
CA ASP A 501 -14.44 -32.95 -0.98
C ASP A 501 -15.84 -33.58 -0.85
N CYS A 502 -16.33 -33.80 0.38
CA CYS A 502 -17.67 -34.39 0.62
C CYS A 502 -18.75 -33.39 1.06
N GLY A 503 -18.40 -32.10 1.22
CA GLY A 503 -19.35 -31.05 1.63
C GLY A 503 -19.85 -31.11 3.08
N GLN A 504 -19.36 -32.03 3.92
CA GLN A 504 -19.73 -32.12 5.33
C GLN A 504 -19.41 -30.81 6.08
N ALA A 505 -20.39 -30.26 6.80
CA ALA A 505 -20.22 -29.04 7.60
C ALA A 505 -19.19 -29.21 8.74
N GLU A 506 -18.67 -28.08 9.23
CA GLU A 506 -17.69 -28.00 10.33
C GLU A 506 -16.43 -28.87 10.16
N PRO A 507 -15.63 -28.68 9.10
CA PRO A 507 -14.37 -29.40 8.95
C PRO A 507 -13.34 -28.95 10.02
N ARG A 508 -12.93 -29.88 10.90
CA ARG A 508 -11.96 -29.64 12.01
C ARG A 508 -10.53 -30.10 11.70
N TRP A 509 -10.23 -30.39 10.44
CA TRP A 509 -8.89 -30.69 9.90
C TRP A 509 -8.60 -29.83 8.67
N ALA A 510 -7.33 -29.77 8.28
CA ALA A 510 -6.87 -29.05 7.09
C ALA A 510 -5.69 -29.77 6.41
N SER A 511 -5.49 -29.54 5.11
CA SER A 511 -4.30 -29.98 4.38
C SER A 511 -3.43 -28.78 4.04
N ILE A 512 -2.29 -28.66 4.73
CA ILE A 512 -1.52 -27.41 4.82
C ILE A 512 -0.72 -27.07 3.57
N ASN A 513 -0.47 -28.06 2.69
CA ASN A 513 0.13 -27.84 1.38
C ASN A 513 -0.91 -27.54 0.29
N LEU A 514 -2.20 -27.82 0.54
CA LEU A 514 -3.29 -27.57 -0.40
C LEU A 514 -4.13 -26.33 -0.05
N GLY A 515 -4.09 -25.85 1.20
CA GLY A 515 -4.86 -24.68 1.65
C GLY A 515 -6.35 -24.96 1.92
N ILE A 516 -6.72 -26.22 2.15
CA ILE A 516 -8.12 -26.70 2.26
C ILE A 516 -8.49 -27.21 3.66
N THR A 517 -9.78 -27.14 4.01
CA THR A 517 -10.37 -27.75 5.22
C THR A 517 -11.10 -29.06 4.92
N LEU A 518 -10.99 -30.03 5.84
CA LEU A 518 -11.43 -31.41 5.70
C LEU A 518 -12.21 -31.89 6.95
N CYS A 519 -13.22 -32.74 6.74
CA CYS A 519 -13.85 -33.49 7.81
C CYS A 519 -12.99 -34.69 8.26
N ILE A 520 -13.36 -35.37 9.34
CA ILE A 520 -12.57 -36.48 9.91
C ILE A 520 -12.27 -37.56 8.87
N GLU A 521 -13.25 -37.97 8.07
CA GLU A 521 -13.13 -39.06 7.11
C GLU A 521 -12.27 -38.67 5.90
N CYS A 522 -12.54 -37.53 5.27
CA CYS A 522 -11.72 -37.01 4.18
C CYS A 522 -10.28 -36.76 4.65
N SER A 523 -10.08 -36.28 5.88
CA SER A 523 -8.74 -36.16 6.47
C SER A 523 -8.03 -37.51 6.62
N GLY A 524 -8.77 -38.58 6.90
CA GLY A 524 -8.26 -39.95 6.96
C GLY A 524 -7.88 -40.53 5.59
N ILE A 525 -8.59 -40.15 4.53
CA ILE A 525 -8.26 -40.50 3.14
C ILE A 525 -7.06 -39.69 2.66
N HIS A 526 -7.02 -38.39 2.93
CA HIS A 526 -5.87 -37.53 2.60
C HIS A 526 -4.56 -38.03 3.26
N ARG A 527 -4.64 -38.69 4.42
CA ARG A 527 -3.50 -39.39 5.04
C ARG A 527 -3.08 -40.67 4.31
N SER A 528 -3.99 -41.40 3.65
CA SER A 528 -3.66 -42.61 2.87
C SER A 528 -3.12 -42.32 1.46
N LEU A 529 -3.24 -41.07 0.97
CA LEU A 529 -2.53 -40.62 -0.24
C LEU A 529 -1.01 -40.47 0.01
N GLY A 530 -0.62 -40.06 1.21
CA GLY A 530 0.77 -39.79 1.58
C GLY A 530 1.18 -38.31 1.48
N VAL A 531 2.28 -37.97 2.16
CA VAL A 531 2.72 -36.59 2.45
C VAL A 531 3.17 -35.77 1.24
N HIS A 532 3.30 -36.40 0.07
CA HIS A 532 3.62 -35.76 -1.22
C HIS A 532 2.37 -35.27 -1.96
N PHE A 533 1.18 -35.80 -1.64
CA PHE A 533 -0.10 -35.25 -2.10
C PHE A 533 -0.75 -34.35 -1.04
N SER A 534 -0.73 -34.77 0.24
CA SER A 534 -1.48 -34.06 1.29
C SER A 534 -0.83 -34.15 2.67
N LYS A 535 -0.63 -32.99 3.31
CA LYS A 535 -0.06 -32.83 4.65
C LYS A 535 -1.15 -32.42 5.65
N VAL A 536 -1.79 -33.41 6.26
CA VAL A 536 -2.97 -33.18 7.12
C VAL A 536 -2.57 -32.72 8.54
N ARG A 537 -3.26 -31.70 9.05
CA ARG A 537 -3.27 -31.22 10.44
C ARG A 537 -4.69 -31.10 10.98
N SER A 538 -4.84 -31.12 12.30
CA SER A 538 -6.09 -30.79 13.00
C SER A 538 -6.11 -29.29 13.31
N LEU A 539 -7.26 -28.65 13.08
CA LEU A 539 -7.46 -27.25 13.44
C LEU A 539 -7.61 -27.09 14.96
N THR A 540 -8.14 -28.09 15.67
CA THR A 540 -8.40 -28.04 17.12
C THR A 540 -7.29 -28.65 17.99
N LEU A 541 -6.54 -29.64 17.48
CA LEU A 541 -5.59 -30.43 18.29
C LEU A 541 -4.10 -30.12 18.04
N ASP A 542 -3.71 -29.71 16.83
CA ASP A 542 -2.31 -29.43 16.51
C ASP A 542 -1.93 -27.96 16.85
N SER A 543 -0.66 -27.71 17.12
CA SER A 543 -0.11 -26.35 17.24
C SER A 543 0.16 -25.75 15.86
N TRP A 544 -0.34 -24.53 15.61
CA TRP A 544 -0.18 -23.82 14.34
C TRP A 544 0.92 -22.76 14.41
N GLU A 545 1.81 -22.74 13.42
CA GLU A 545 2.80 -21.68 13.22
C GLU A 545 2.11 -20.44 12.59
N PRO A 546 2.49 -19.19 12.93
CA PRO A 546 1.84 -17.99 12.42
C PRO A 546 1.77 -17.93 10.88
N GLU A 547 2.88 -18.23 10.21
CA GLU A 547 3.01 -18.25 8.75
C GLU A 547 2.08 -19.29 8.10
N LEU A 548 1.94 -20.45 8.75
CA LEU A 548 1.11 -21.56 8.30
C LEU A 548 -0.39 -21.28 8.49
N LEU A 549 -0.75 -20.60 9.59
CA LEU A 549 -2.11 -20.11 9.80
C LEU A 549 -2.46 -19.00 8.80
N LYS A 550 -1.52 -18.10 8.51
CA LYS A 550 -1.69 -17.04 7.50
C LYS A 550 -1.88 -17.63 6.09
N LEU A 551 -1.11 -18.65 5.73
CA LEU A 551 -1.30 -19.43 4.49
C LEU A 551 -2.72 -20.02 4.37
N MET A 552 -3.23 -20.64 5.44
CA MET A 552 -4.60 -21.18 5.46
C MET A 552 -5.69 -20.09 5.36
N CYS A 553 -5.36 -18.83 5.64
CA CYS A 553 -6.26 -17.68 5.48
C CYS A 553 -6.26 -17.04 4.08
N GLU A 554 -5.35 -17.44 3.16
CA GLU A 554 -5.20 -16.79 1.84
C GLU A 554 -5.65 -17.65 0.63
N LEU A 555 -5.92 -18.95 0.81
CA LEU A 555 -6.38 -19.87 -0.26
C LEU A 555 -7.85 -20.28 -0.12
N GLY A 556 -8.15 -21.23 0.75
CA GLY A 556 -9.50 -21.72 1.02
C GLY A 556 -10.10 -22.68 -0.03
N ASN A 557 -11.13 -23.41 0.41
CA ASN A 557 -11.82 -24.44 -0.38
C ASN A 557 -12.49 -23.89 -1.64
N GLY A 558 -12.95 -22.63 -1.63
CA GLY A 558 -13.57 -22.01 -2.80
C GLY A 558 -12.62 -21.95 -3.99
N VAL A 559 -11.41 -21.40 -3.77
CA VAL A 559 -10.36 -21.29 -4.80
C VAL A 559 -9.89 -22.68 -5.25
N ILE A 560 -9.63 -23.59 -4.31
CA ILE A 560 -9.13 -24.92 -4.66
C ILE A 560 -10.18 -25.75 -5.41
N ASN A 561 -11.47 -25.62 -5.11
CA ASN A 561 -12.53 -26.26 -5.91
C ASN A 561 -12.68 -25.62 -7.30
N GLN A 562 -12.50 -24.31 -7.46
CA GLN A 562 -12.48 -23.66 -8.78
C GLN A 562 -11.34 -24.17 -9.68
N ILE A 563 -10.23 -24.65 -9.10
CA ILE A 563 -9.08 -25.20 -9.81
C ILE A 563 -9.25 -26.73 -10.03
N TYR A 564 -9.48 -27.48 -8.95
CA TYR A 564 -9.46 -28.95 -8.93
C TYR A 564 -10.81 -29.62 -9.21
N GLU A 565 -11.91 -28.86 -9.32
CA GLU A 565 -13.23 -29.35 -9.74
C GLU A 565 -13.76 -28.61 -10.99
N ALA A 566 -12.89 -27.87 -11.70
CA ALA A 566 -13.26 -26.96 -12.80
C ALA A 566 -14.14 -27.57 -13.89
N GLN A 567 -13.87 -28.81 -14.31
CA GLN A 567 -14.65 -29.55 -15.33
C GLN A 567 -15.57 -30.63 -14.71
N ARG A 568 -15.77 -30.65 -13.39
CA ARG A 568 -16.56 -31.69 -12.70
C ARG A 568 -17.99 -31.78 -13.25
N GLU A 569 -18.60 -30.63 -13.53
CA GLU A 569 -19.98 -30.53 -14.01
C GLU A 569 -20.11 -30.85 -15.51
N GLU A 570 -19.15 -30.39 -16.33
CA GLU A 570 -19.04 -30.75 -17.75
C GLU A 570 -18.87 -32.26 -17.95
N LEU A 571 -18.15 -32.92 -17.04
CA LEU A 571 -17.96 -34.37 -17.02
C LEU A 571 -19.08 -35.14 -16.30
N CYS A 572 -20.11 -34.43 -15.82
CA CYS A 572 -21.27 -34.96 -15.06
C CYS A 572 -20.90 -35.83 -13.83
N PHE A 573 -19.77 -35.57 -13.18
CA PHE A 573 -19.38 -36.31 -11.97
C PHE A 573 -20.11 -35.78 -10.72
N LYS A 574 -20.94 -36.63 -10.10
CA LYS A 574 -21.56 -36.36 -8.79
C LYS A 574 -20.46 -36.19 -7.74
N LYS A 575 -20.48 -35.06 -7.00
CA LYS A 575 -19.66 -34.88 -5.80
C LYS A 575 -20.20 -35.75 -4.65
N PRO A 576 -19.36 -36.53 -3.94
CA PRO A 576 -19.82 -37.36 -2.83
C PRO A 576 -20.44 -36.54 -1.72
N GLN A 577 -21.38 -37.14 -0.99
CA GLN A 577 -22.13 -36.55 0.11
C GLN A 577 -21.70 -37.12 1.47
N PRO A 578 -22.02 -36.45 2.59
CA PRO A 578 -21.74 -36.98 3.93
C PRO A 578 -22.57 -38.24 4.18
N GLY A 579 -21.92 -39.41 4.17
CA GLY A 579 -22.56 -40.72 4.31
C GLY A 579 -22.55 -41.61 3.05
N ASP A 580 -22.07 -41.11 1.90
CA ASP A 580 -21.71 -42.00 0.77
C ASP A 580 -20.57 -42.96 1.19
N PRO A 581 -20.44 -44.18 0.62
CA PRO A 581 -19.44 -45.16 1.07
C PRO A 581 -18.00 -44.66 0.97
N ARG A 582 -17.17 -44.97 1.98
CA ARG A 582 -15.77 -44.52 2.06
C ARG A 582 -14.95 -44.80 0.79
N GLN A 583 -15.18 -45.94 0.13
CA GLN A 583 -14.50 -46.29 -1.13
C GLN A 583 -14.83 -45.30 -2.26
N GLU A 584 -16.06 -44.78 -2.33
CA GLU A 584 -16.48 -43.80 -3.33
C GLU A 584 -15.89 -42.41 -3.03
N ILE A 585 -15.86 -42.02 -1.75
CA ILE A 585 -15.18 -40.80 -1.29
C ILE A 585 -13.67 -40.88 -1.61
N GLU A 586 -13.03 -42.02 -1.36
CA GLU A 586 -11.61 -42.23 -1.68
C GLU A 586 -11.34 -42.23 -3.19
N ALA A 587 -12.21 -42.85 -3.99
CA ALA A 587 -12.11 -42.78 -5.45
C ALA A 587 -12.25 -41.34 -5.98
N TYR A 588 -13.17 -40.55 -5.43
CA TYR A 588 -13.32 -39.14 -5.79
C TYR A 588 -12.09 -38.29 -5.41
N ILE A 589 -11.57 -38.45 -4.19
CA ILE A 589 -10.40 -37.71 -3.70
C ILE A 589 -9.14 -38.07 -4.50
N ARG A 590 -8.96 -39.34 -4.87
CA ARG A 590 -7.89 -39.78 -5.79
C ARG A 590 -8.07 -39.17 -7.18
N ALA A 591 -9.26 -39.25 -7.76
CA ALA A 591 -9.56 -38.65 -9.06
C ALA A 591 -9.31 -37.14 -9.08
N LYS A 592 -9.59 -36.45 -7.96
CA LYS A 592 -9.40 -35.00 -7.81
C LYS A 592 -7.93 -34.59 -7.70
N TYR A 593 -7.17 -35.14 -6.75
CA TYR A 593 -5.82 -34.65 -6.44
C TYR A 593 -4.67 -35.48 -7.03
N VAL A 594 -4.86 -36.79 -7.21
CA VAL A 594 -3.83 -37.70 -7.76
C VAL A 594 -3.94 -37.74 -9.28
N ASP A 595 -5.12 -38.09 -9.80
CA ASP A 595 -5.35 -38.23 -11.25
C ASP A 595 -5.66 -36.88 -11.92
N LYS A 596 -5.94 -35.83 -11.13
CA LYS A 596 -6.23 -34.45 -11.56
C LYS A 596 -7.35 -34.35 -12.60
N ARG A 597 -8.30 -35.29 -12.53
CA ARG A 597 -9.27 -35.64 -13.58
C ARG A 597 -10.25 -34.52 -13.93
N PHE A 598 -10.51 -33.59 -13.02
CA PHE A 598 -11.45 -32.49 -13.19
C PHE A 598 -10.77 -31.12 -13.40
N VAL A 599 -9.43 -31.07 -13.46
CA VAL A 599 -8.67 -29.83 -13.73
C VAL A 599 -8.86 -29.44 -15.19
N ARG A 600 -9.25 -28.17 -15.44
CA ARG A 600 -9.47 -27.67 -16.82
C ARG A 600 -8.17 -27.70 -17.61
N LYS A 601 -8.16 -28.35 -18.77
CA LYS A 601 -7.01 -28.28 -19.69
C LYS A 601 -6.88 -26.88 -20.28
N GLN A 602 -5.83 -26.14 -19.88
CA GLN A 602 -5.48 -24.85 -20.50
C GLN A 602 -4.99 -25.04 -21.94
N SER A 603 -5.19 -24.03 -22.78
CA SER A 603 -4.49 -23.95 -24.07
C SER A 603 -3.10 -23.33 -23.90
N ALA A 604 -2.16 -23.65 -24.81
CA ALA A 604 -0.83 -23.04 -24.80
C ALA A 604 -0.87 -21.50 -24.96
N GLU A 605 -1.90 -20.96 -25.61
CA GLU A 605 -2.11 -19.52 -25.77
C GLU A 605 -2.67 -18.85 -24.50
N GLU A 606 -3.59 -19.50 -23.80
CA GLU A 606 -4.03 -19.06 -22.46
C GLU A 606 -2.86 -19.04 -21.47
N GLN A 607 -2.09 -20.13 -21.44
CA GLN A 607 -0.95 -20.29 -20.53
C GLN A 607 0.16 -19.26 -20.83
N ARG A 608 0.48 -19.04 -22.11
CA ARG A 608 1.41 -17.97 -22.54
C ARG A 608 0.88 -16.58 -22.16
N SER A 609 -0.41 -16.31 -22.37
CA SER A 609 -1.02 -15.05 -21.97
C SER A 609 -0.95 -14.83 -20.46
N LYS A 610 -1.13 -15.89 -19.66
CA LYS A 610 -1.05 -15.86 -18.20
C LYS A 610 0.37 -15.65 -17.69
N VAL A 611 1.36 -16.34 -18.26
CA VAL A 611 2.80 -16.11 -17.98
C VAL A 611 3.19 -14.66 -18.29
N ILE A 612 2.77 -14.12 -19.44
CA ILE A 612 3.02 -12.72 -19.83
C ILE A 612 2.31 -11.72 -18.89
N ALA A 613 1.12 -12.05 -18.38
CA ALA A 613 0.41 -11.21 -17.40
C ALA A 613 1.10 -11.20 -16.02
N LEU A 614 1.65 -12.35 -15.60
CA LEU A 614 2.38 -12.47 -14.33
C LEU A 614 3.75 -11.79 -14.38
N SER A 615 4.55 -12.00 -15.44
CA SER A 615 5.85 -11.31 -15.59
C SER A 615 5.70 -9.79 -15.72
N LYS A 616 4.59 -9.27 -16.30
CA LYS A 616 4.29 -7.83 -16.29
C LYS A 616 4.08 -7.23 -14.88
N LYS A 617 3.81 -8.04 -13.84
CA LYS A 617 3.79 -7.58 -12.44
C LYS A 617 5.20 -7.31 -11.90
N GLU A 618 6.23 -8.01 -12.38
CA GLU A 618 7.64 -7.79 -12.03
C GLU A 618 8.05 -6.33 -12.24
N LYS A 619 7.80 -5.80 -13.44
CA LYS A 619 8.20 -4.44 -13.82
C LYS A 619 7.53 -3.35 -12.98
N ARG A 620 6.30 -3.59 -12.48
CA ARG A 620 5.55 -2.67 -11.61
C ARG A 620 6.03 -2.67 -10.16
N LEU A 621 6.54 -3.80 -9.68
CA LEU A 621 7.08 -3.94 -8.33
C LEU A 621 8.55 -3.48 -8.28
N SER A 622 9.34 -3.85 -9.29
CA SER A 622 10.74 -3.43 -9.42
C SER A 622 10.89 -1.91 -9.52
N SER A 623 10.00 -1.23 -10.26
CA SER A 623 9.97 0.24 -10.34
C SER A 623 9.71 0.95 -9.01
N SER A 624 9.27 0.22 -7.98
CA SER A 624 9.09 0.73 -6.61
C SER A 624 10.27 0.42 -5.70
N THR A 625 11.32 -0.23 -6.20
CA THR A 625 12.47 -0.73 -5.42
C THR A 625 13.82 -0.14 -5.89
N GLU A 626 13.86 0.60 -7.01
CA GLU A 626 15.07 1.28 -7.52
C GLU A 626 15.45 2.54 -6.72
N HIS A 627 15.74 2.39 -5.42
CA HIS A 627 16.47 3.38 -4.60
C HIS A 627 17.44 2.68 -3.63
N LEU A 628 18.53 2.15 -4.18
CA LEU A 628 19.72 1.74 -3.43
C LEU A 628 20.85 2.76 -3.63
N PRO A 629 21.56 3.17 -2.56
CA PRO A 629 22.61 4.19 -2.65
C PRO A 629 23.88 3.66 -3.34
N PRO A 630 24.68 4.55 -3.96
CA PRO A 630 25.94 4.16 -4.60
C PRO A 630 26.99 3.67 -3.59
N ARG A 631 27.80 2.71 -4.02
CA ARG A 631 28.87 2.09 -3.22
C ARG A 631 29.95 3.12 -2.81
N PRO A 632 30.32 3.24 -1.52
CA PRO A 632 31.41 4.11 -1.10
C PRO A 632 32.78 3.58 -1.60
N PRO A 633 33.76 4.48 -1.84
CA PRO A 633 35.10 4.08 -2.27
C PRO A 633 35.91 3.38 -1.15
N PRO A 634 36.93 2.58 -1.49
CA PRO A 634 37.74 1.88 -0.51
C PRO A 634 38.57 2.87 0.34
N PRO A 635 38.67 2.67 1.68
CA PRO A 635 39.41 3.58 2.54
C PRO A 635 40.93 3.43 2.35
N THR A 636 41.62 4.54 2.09
CA THR A 636 43.08 4.60 2.17
C THR A 636 43.53 4.80 3.62
N PRO A 637 44.64 4.17 4.07
CA PRO A 637 44.99 4.14 5.49
C PRO A 637 45.71 5.41 5.94
N ARG A 638 45.12 6.17 6.87
CA ARG A 638 45.83 7.20 7.67
C ARG A 638 45.43 7.20 9.15
N LEU A 639 46.36 6.66 9.95
CA LEU A 639 46.76 7.06 11.31
C LEU A 639 45.83 8.01 12.09
N ARG A 640 45.30 7.54 13.23
CA ARG A 640 44.80 8.41 14.31
C ARG A 640 45.98 8.94 15.14
N PRO A 641 46.00 10.23 15.54
CA PRO A 641 46.72 10.66 16.73
C PRO A 641 46.05 10.12 18.00
N ALA A 642 46.81 9.93 19.08
CA ALA A 642 46.28 9.54 20.38
C ALA A 642 46.03 10.74 21.30
N SER A 643 45.11 10.59 22.26
CA SER A 643 45.04 11.41 23.47
C SER A 643 45.10 10.51 24.70
N SER A 644 45.54 11.06 25.84
CA SER A 644 46.26 10.29 26.87
C SER A 644 45.59 10.28 28.25
N ALA A 645 45.75 9.17 28.97
CA ALA A 645 45.84 9.18 30.42
C ALA A 645 46.82 8.09 30.92
N SER A 646 47.99 8.54 31.41
CA SER A 646 48.76 8.12 32.60
C SER A 646 48.62 6.67 33.14
N VAL A 647 49.66 5.99 33.66
CA VAL A 647 50.56 6.44 34.75
C VAL A 647 51.90 5.66 34.76
N ARG A 648 53.05 6.38 34.71
CA ARG A 648 54.43 6.00 35.16
C ARG A 648 55.13 4.77 34.51
N SER A 649 56.44 4.54 34.65
CA SER A 649 57.65 5.41 34.69
C SER A 649 58.92 4.55 34.88
N ALA A 650 60.07 4.96 34.30
CA ALA A 650 61.45 4.52 34.62
C ALA A 650 61.85 3.04 34.29
N ASP A 651 63.10 2.73 33.90
CA ASP A 651 64.18 3.53 33.29
C ASP A 651 65.26 2.61 32.65
N SER A 652 66.12 3.16 31.80
CA SER A 652 67.39 2.62 31.24
C SER A 652 67.33 1.42 30.25
N GLY A 653 68.12 1.37 29.18
CA GLY A 653 68.94 2.42 28.57
C GLY A 653 69.93 1.95 27.47
N ILE A 654 70.48 2.93 26.72
CA ILE A 654 71.82 2.93 26.07
C ILE A 654 72.03 1.95 24.87
N GLN A 655 71.87 2.43 23.61
CA GLN A 655 72.94 2.89 22.65
C GLN A 655 73.52 1.76 21.74
N ASN A 656 74.08 1.99 20.53
CA ASN A 656 74.37 3.23 19.78
C ASN A 656 74.48 2.99 18.24
N SER A 657 74.24 4.04 17.43
CA SER A 657 74.95 4.45 16.16
C SER A 657 75.12 3.45 14.97
N ALA A 658 75.38 3.82 13.70
CA ALA A 658 75.21 5.00 12.81
C ALA A 658 75.61 4.50 11.36
N ASP A 659 75.56 5.20 10.21
CA ASP A 659 75.22 6.58 9.81
C ASP A 659 74.69 6.56 8.33
N GLY A 660 74.63 7.69 7.61
CA GLY A 660 74.15 7.83 6.21
C GLY A 660 75.23 7.77 5.10
N SER A 661 75.10 8.43 3.93
CA SER A 661 74.06 9.36 3.43
C SER A 661 74.00 9.46 1.88
N ARG A 662 72.78 9.62 1.33
CA ARG A 662 72.29 10.34 0.11
C ARG A 662 72.96 10.22 -1.30
N GLU A 663 72.04 10.11 -2.30
CA GLU A 663 72.09 10.62 -3.71
C GLU A 663 72.94 9.90 -4.80
N MET A 664 72.59 9.86 -6.11
CA MET A 664 71.31 10.01 -6.85
C MET A 664 71.42 9.45 -8.31
N LEU A 665 70.31 8.92 -8.86
CA LEU A 665 69.91 8.82 -10.29
C LEU A 665 70.78 8.11 -11.39
N ALA A 666 70.23 7.00 -11.92
CA ALA A 666 69.66 6.85 -13.30
C ALA A 666 70.25 5.84 -14.34
N SER A 667 69.32 4.99 -14.84
CA SER A 667 69.11 4.50 -16.24
C SER A 667 70.02 3.49 -16.98
N THR A 668 69.54 2.22 -17.06
CA THR A 668 69.34 1.37 -18.28
C THR A 668 70.56 0.78 -19.07
N PRO A 669 70.40 -0.21 -20.00
CA PRO A 669 69.38 -1.28 -20.22
C PRO A 669 69.96 -2.71 -20.56
N SER A 670 69.07 -3.66 -20.93
CA SER A 670 69.23 -4.71 -22.01
C SER A 670 69.43 -6.23 -21.70
N ASN A 671 68.37 -7.02 -21.98
CA ASN A 671 68.25 -8.22 -22.85
C ASN A 671 68.91 -9.62 -22.60
N ASN A 672 68.11 -10.66 -22.98
CA ASN A 672 68.42 -12.01 -23.54
C ASN A 672 68.98 -13.13 -22.60
N SER A 673 68.73 -14.45 -22.81
CA SER A 673 67.74 -15.18 -23.67
C SER A 673 67.66 -16.70 -23.37
N LEU A 674 66.47 -17.30 -23.56
CA LEU A 674 66.15 -18.68 -24.08
C LEU A 674 66.70 -19.94 -23.36
N SER A 675 66.15 -21.15 -23.51
CA SER A 675 65.06 -21.72 -24.37
C SER A 675 64.10 -22.66 -23.56
N GLU A 676 63.28 -23.64 -24.02
CA GLU A 676 63.05 -24.40 -25.29
C GLU A 676 61.61 -25.02 -25.36
N ALA A 677 61.39 -25.93 -26.32
CA ALA A 677 60.30 -26.87 -26.68
C ALA A 677 59.38 -27.52 -25.58
N GLU A 678 58.17 -28.04 -25.88
CA GLU A 678 57.50 -28.34 -27.18
C GLU A 678 55.94 -28.18 -27.13
N LEU A 679 55.24 -28.38 -28.26
CA LEU A 679 53.84 -27.97 -28.59
C LEU A 679 52.98 -29.16 -29.13
N PRO A 680 51.74 -29.03 -29.70
CA PRO A 680 50.84 -27.88 -30.00
C PRO A 680 49.40 -28.11 -29.40
N GLU A 681 48.20 -27.59 -29.77
CA GLU A 681 47.55 -26.47 -30.54
C GLU A 681 46.01 -26.53 -30.18
N PRO A 682 45.05 -25.72 -30.74
CA PRO A 682 45.09 -24.37 -31.35
C PRO A 682 44.10 -23.35 -30.66
N PRO A 683 44.06 -22.05 -31.06
CA PRO A 683 43.41 -20.99 -30.27
C PRO A 683 42.06 -20.43 -30.80
N ILE A 684 41.31 -19.75 -29.91
CA ILE A 684 40.12 -18.91 -30.19
C ILE A 684 40.28 -17.55 -29.45
N PRO A 685 39.83 -16.40 -30.02
CA PRO A 685 40.30 -15.05 -29.64
C PRO A 685 39.65 -14.42 -28.39
N PRO A 686 40.16 -13.27 -27.86
CA PRO A 686 39.78 -12.78 -26.53
C PRO A 686 38.40 -12.13 -26.46
N PHE A 687 37.68 -12.40 -25.37
CA PHE A 687 36.41 -11.76 -25.06
C PHE A 687 36.58 -10.30 -24.59
N PRO A 688 35.80 -9.34 -25.14
CA PRO A 688 35.74 -7.98 -24.61
C PRO A 688 34.91 -7.91 -23.32
N LEU A 689 35.20 -6.92 -22.49
CA LEU A 689 34.42 -6.57 -21.30
C LEU A 689 32.94 -6.31 -21.64
N PRO A 690 31.97 -7.02 -21.05
CA PRO A 690 30.57 -6.62 -21.11
C PRO A 690 30.38 -5.28 -20.41
N ARG A 691 29.80 -4.31 -21.12
CA ARG A 691 29.29 -3.07 -20.52
C ARG A 691 27.96 -3.37 -19.82
N SER A 692 27.53 -2.45 -18.96
CA SER A 692 26.16 -2.40 -18.48
C SER A 692 25.21 -2.16 -19.65
N ASP A 693 24.39 -3.15 -20.01
CA ASP A 693 23.34 -3.03 -21.01
C ASP A 693 21.97 -3.30 -20.38
N SER A 694 20.96 -2.58 -20.87
CA SER A 694 19.57 -2.72 -20.42
C SER A 694 18.94 -4.00 -20.95
N SER A 695 18.16 -4.68 -20.12
CA SER A 695 17.55 -5.97 -20.46
C SER A 695 16.44 -5.84 -21.51
N VAL A 696 16.82 -5.91 -22.78
CA VAL A 696 15.88 -6.14 -23.89
C VAL A 696 15.29 -7.53 -23.74
N PHE A 697 13.97 -7.59 -23.57
CA PHE A 697 13.22 -8.82 -23.31
C PHE A 697 13.10 -9.66 -24.59
N LEU A 698 13.82 -10.78 -24.65
CA LEU A 698 13.45 -11.88 -25.56
C LEU A 698 12.18 -12.54 -25.04
N GLU A 699 11.27 -12.93 -25.94
CA GLU A 699 10.08 -13.67 -25.53
C GLU A 699 10.43 -15.12 -25.14
N PRO A 700 9.92 -15.64 -24.00
CA PRO A 700 10.14 -17.03 -23.60
C PRO A 700 9.63 -18.01 -24.66
N GLY A 701 10.53 -18.84 -25.18
CA GLY A 701 10.25 -19.75 -26.30
C GLY A 701 9.20 -20.83 -25.99
N GLU A 702 9.15 -21.30 -24.74
CA GLU A 702 8.15 -22.25 -24.26
C GLU A 702 7.55 -21.80 -22.93
N CYS A 703 6.22 -21.73 -22.86
CA CYS A 703 5.51 -21.44 -21.61
C CYS A 703 5.17 -22.75 -20.89
N SER A 704 5.95 -23.11 -19.87
CA SER A 704 5.74 -24.31 -19.05
C SER A 704 4.94 -24.00 -17.77
N PRO A 705 4.32 -25.00 -17.11
CA PRO A 705 3.71 -24.80 -15.79
C PRO A 705 4.73 -24.37 -14.72
N GLY A 706 5.99 -24.80 -14.84
CA GLY A 706 7.10 -24.33 -14.00
C GLY A 706 7.36 -22.83 -14.16
N LEU A 707 7.31 -22.31 -15.39
CA LEU A 707 7.43 -20.87 -15.66
C LEU A 707 6.21 -20.08 -15.15
N GLN A 708 5.00 -20.64 -15.19
CA GLN A 708 3.85 -20.05 -14.48
C GLN A 708 4.08 -20.00 -12.97
N LEU A 709 4.53 -21.10 -12.36
CA LEU A 709 4.81 -21.16 -10.92
C LEU A 709 5.90 -20.15 -10.51
N TYR A 710 6.95 -19.99 -11.34
CA TYR A 710 8.01 -19.00 -11.15
C TYR A 710 7.47 -17.56 -11.05
N TRP A 711 6.69 -17.13 -12.05
CA TRP A 711 6.15 -15.77 -12.06
C TRP A 711 4.99 -15.56 -11.08
N ALA A 712 4.19 -16.59 -10.79
CA ALA A 712 3.16 -16.56 -9.75
C ALA A 712 3.77 -16.38 -8.35
N SER A 713 4.94 -17.00 -8.10
CA SER A 713 5.71 -16.85 -6.86
C SER A 713 6.21 -15.42 -6.66
N TYR A 714 6.76 -14.79 -7.71
CA TYR A 714 7.09 -13.35 -7.67
C TYR A 714 5.85 -12.49 -7.38
N ALA A 715 4.77 -12.77 -8.12
CA ALA A 715 3.53 -12.02 -8.08
C ALA A 715 2.69 -12.22 -6.80
N ARG A 716 3.21 -12.94 -5.81
CA ARG A 716 2.56 -13.25 -4.51
C ARG A 716 1.21 -13.99 -4.66
N SER A 717 0.98 -14.71 -5.76
CA SER A 717 -0.35 -15.18 -6.15
C SER A 717 -0.55 -16.67 -5.87
N LEU A 718 -0.93 -17.02 -4.64
CA LEU A 718 -1.22 -18.41 -4.25
C LEU A 718 -2.22 -19.14 -5.16
N PRO A 719 -3.31 -18.53 -5.66
CA PRO A 719 -4.22 -19.21 -6.60
C PRO A 719 -3.53 -19.61 -7.91
N ASP A 720 -2.71 -18.74 -8.48
CA ASP A 720 -1.98 -19.02 -9.72
C ASP A 720 -0.86 -20.07 -9.52
N MET A 721 -0.30 -20.14 -8.30
CA MET A 721 0.66 -21.19 -7.90
C MET A 721 -0.05 -22.54 -7.70
N ALA A 722 -1.23 -22.56 -7.05
CA ALA A 722 -2.04 -23.77 -6.85
C ALA A 722 -2.57 -24.34 -8.18
N GLU A 723 -2.92 -23.47 -9.13
CA GLU A 723 -3.28 -23.85 -10.50
C GLU A 723 -2.06 -24.39 -11.26
N ALA A 724 -0.88 -23.78 -11.13
CA ALA A 724 0.35 -24.32 -11.72
C ALA A 724 0.67 -25.74 -11.18
N PHE A 725 0.48 -25.98 -9.87
CA PHE A 725 0.58 -27.32 -9.31
C PHE A 725 -0.51 -28.28 -9.83
N ALA A 726 -1.73 -27.81 -10.07
CA ALA A 726 -2.77 -28.61 -10.72
C ALA A 726 -2.32 -29.05 -12.13
N HIS A 727 -1.73 -28.14 -12.91
CA HIS A 727 -1.10 -28.42 -14.21
C HIS A 727 0.20 -29.24 -14.14
N GLY A 728 0.72 -29.57 -12.95
CA GLY A 728 1.91 -30.41 -12.80
C GLY A 728 3.24 -29.67 -12.87
N ALA A 729 3.27 -28.38 -12.49
CA ALA A 729 4.51 -27.67 -12.24
C ALA A 729 5.36 -28.39 -11.16
N ASP A 730 6.65 -28.56 -11.43
CA ASP A 730 7.61 -28.98 -10.41
C ASP A 730 7.89 -27.80 -9.47
N VAL A 731 7.81 -28.04 -8.16
CA VAL A 731 8.12 -27.08 -7.10
C VAL A 731 9.59 -26.66 -7.11
N ASN A 732 10.48 -27.52 -7.61
CA ASN A 732 11.93 -27.33 -7.70
C ASN A 732 12.40 -26.97 -9.11
N TRP A 733 11.48 -26.61 -10.02
CA TRP A 733 11.78 -26.17 -11.38
C TRP A 733 12.79 -25.02 -11.38
N VAL A 734 13.68 -24.98 -12.39
CA VAL A 734 14.72 -23.96 -12.52
C VAL A 734 14.54 -23.14 -13.80
N ASN A 735 14.59 -21.82 -13.66
CA ASN A 735 14.58 -20.91 -14.79
C ASN A 735 16.01 -20.79 -15.36
N VAL A 736 16.27 -21.48 -16.48
CA VAL A 736 17.59 -21.45 -17.14
C VAL A 736 17.96 -20.06 -17.70
N ASP A 737 16.96 -19.27 -18.09
CA ASP A 737 17.16 -17.91 -18.61
C ASP A 737 17.44 -16.90 -17.47
N ASP A 738 16.97 -17.19 -16.25
CA ASP A 738 17.25 -16.42 -15.03
C ASP A 738 18.06 -17.24 -14.02
N GLN A 739 19.31 -17.50 -14.37
CA GLN A 739 20.37 -17.93 -13.42
C GLN A 739 20.11 -19.26 -12.70
N ASN A 740 19.30 -20.17 -13.25
CA ASN A 740 18.80 -21.39 -12.61
C ASN A 740 18.05 -21.13 -11.29
N ARG A 741 17.43 -19.95 -11.11
CA ARG A 741 16.62 -19.66 -9.93
C ARG A 741 15.37 -20.51 -9.88
N THR A 742 14.95 -20.86 -8.68
CA THR A 742 13.70 -21.62 -8.43
C THR A 742 12.53 -20.69 -8.12
N PRO A 743 11.27 -21.16 -8.22
CA PRO A 743 10.11 -20.47 -7.67
C PRO A 743 10.29 -20.02 -6.21
N LEU A 744 11.03 -20.77 -5.38
CA LEU A 744 11.32 -20.38 -3.99
C LEU A 744 12.25 -19.17 -3.90
N VAL A 745 13.30 -19.10 -4.73
CA VAL A 745 14.13 -17.89 -4.84
C VAL A 745 13.31 -16.71 -5.39
N GLN A 746 12.34 -16.97 -6.27
CA GLN A 746 11.50 -15.91 -6.82
C GLN A 746 10.39 -15.43 -5.86
N ALA A 747 9.91 -16.27 -4.95
CA ALA A 747 9.09 -15.88 -3.79
C ALA A 747 9.88 -15.01 -2.79
N VAL A 748 11.19 -15.23 -2.67
CA VAL A 748 12.11 -14.39 -1.88
C VAL A 748 12.25 -13.00 -2.49
N GLN A 749 12.50 -12.90 -3.81
CA GLN A 749 12.51 -11.60 -4.52
C GLN A 749 11.14 -10.91 -4.48
N GLY A 750 10.06 -11.69 -4.61
CA GLY A 750 8.71 -11.19 -4.41
C GLY A 750 8.42 -10.71 -2.97
N GLY A 751 9.25 -11.06 -1.99
CA GLY A 751 9.13 -10.59 -0.59
C GLY A 751 7.90 -11.10 0.16
N SER A 752 7.27 -12.20 -0.27
CA SER A 752 6.13 -12.80 0.45
C SER A 752 6.56 -14.01 1.27
N LEU A 753 6.40 -13.90 2.59
CA LEU A 753 6.61 -14.99 3.54
C LEU A 753 5.67 -16.18 3.29
N VAL A 754 4.43 -15.89 2.92
CA VAL A 754 3.36 -16.88 2.73
C VAL A 754 3.57 -17.71 1.46
N THR A 755 4.02 -17.10 0.37
CA THR A 755 4.40 -17.87 -0.84
C THR A 755 5.63 -18.74 -0.63
N CYS A 756 6.61 -18.29 0.18
CA CYS A 756 7.74 -19.14 0.58
C CYS A 756 7.25 -20.36 1.35
N GLU A 757 6.38 -20.17 2.35
CA GLU A 757 5.81 -21.26 3.14
C GLU A 757 4.94 -22.21 2.30
N PHE A 758 4.14 -21.71 1.35
CA PHE A 758 3.35 -22.57 0.45
C PHE A 758 4.23 -23.49 -0.41
N LEU A 759 5.34 -22.96 -0.94
CA LEU A 759 6.31 -23.74 -1.72
C LEU A 759 7.03 -24.78 -0.83
N LEU A 760 7.44 -24.39 0.38
CA LEU A 760 8.04 -25.31 1.36
C LEU A 760 7.07 -26.42 1.77
N GLN A 761 5.79 -26.11 1.98
CA GLN A 761 4.77 -27.12 2.23
C GLN A 761 4.50 -28.02 1.02
N ASN A 762 4.74 -27.59 -0.21
CA ASN A 762 4.71 -28.44 -1.40
C ASN A 762 6.06 -29.10 -1.76
N GLY A 763 7.09 -28.97 -0.91
CA GLY A 763 8.35 -29.73 -1.05
C GLY A 763 9.48 -28.98 -1.76
N ALA A 764 9.45 -27.64 -1.79
CA ALA A 764 10.57 -26.83 -2.25
C ALA A 764 11.85 -27.11 -1.45
N ASN A 765 12.96 -27.32 -2.16
CA ASN A 765 14.26 -27.51 -1.56
C ASN A 765 14.84 -26.17 -1.09
N VAL A 766 14.78 -25.94 0.23
CA VAL A 766 15.28 -24.74 0.91
C VAL A 766 16.78 -24.47 0.68
N ASN A 767 17.53 -25.47 0.19
CA ASN A 767 18.97 -25.43 -0.04
C ASN A 767 19.37 -25.44 -1.52
N GLN A 768 18.43 -25.39 -2.47
CA GLN A 768 18.74 -25.40 -3.90
C GLN A 768 19.37 -24.06 -4.34
N GLN A 769 20.58 -24.13 -4.91
CA GLN A 769 21.39 -22.96 -5.28
C GLN A 769 21.16 -22.52 -6.73
N ASP A 770 21.25 -21.21 -6.97
CA ASP A 770 21.36 -20.62 -8.31
C ASP A 770 22.76 -20.86 -8.94
N ILE A 771 23.00 -20.46 -10.19
CA ILE A 771 24.34 -20.61 -10.85
C ILE A 771 25.47 -19.84 -10.15
N ARG A 772 25.17 -18.99 -9.16
CA ARG A 772 26.14 -18.29 -8.33
C ARG A 772 26.34 -18.96 -6.96
N GLY A 773 25.80 -20.15 -6.74
CA GLY A 773 25.90 -20.86 -5.47
C GLY A 773 25.00 -20.28 -4.37
N ARG A 774 24.03 -19.43 -4.69
CA ARG A 774 23.17 -18.76 -3.69
C ARG A 774 21.84 -19.50 -3.55
N GLY A 775 21.59 -20.04 -2.36
CA GLY A 775 20.28 -20.61 -2.02
C GLY A 775 19.28 -19.54 -1.53
N PRO A 776 18.00 -19.90 -1.29
CA PRO A 776 16.98 -19.00 -0.75
C PRO A 776 17.44 -18.18 0.47
N LEU A 777 18.20 -18.78 1.39
CA LEU A 777 18.77 -18.10 2.56
C LEU A 777 19.77 -16.99 2.19
N HIS A 778 20.62 -17.17 1.18
CA HIS A 778 21.50 -16.13 0.67
C HIS A 778 20.68 -14.98 0.08
N HIS A 779 19.69 -15.27 -0.77
CA HIS A 779 18.85 -14.24 -1.40
C HIS A 779 18.07 -13.43 -0.37
N ALA A 780 17.44 -14.07 0.63
CA ALA A 780 16.72 -13.38 1.70
C ALA A 780 17.66 -12.51 2.56
N THR A 781 18.89 -12.97 2.77
CA THR A 781 19.91 -12.22 3.51
C THR A 781 20.45 -11.02 2.72
N ILE A 782 20.60 -11.14 1.40
CA ILE A 782 20.99 -10.03 0.50
C ILE A 782 19.90 -8.94 0.48
N LEU A 783 18.63 -9.33 0.48
CA LEU A 783 17.49 -8.41 0.45
C LEU A 783 17.10 -7.87 1.83
N GLY A 784 17.72 -8.33 2.92
CA GLY A 784 17.37 -7.91 4.29
C GLY A 784 16.04 -8.45 4.81
N HIS A 785 15.46 -9.47 4.17
CA HIS A 785 14.14 -10.02 4.52
C HIS A 785 14.20 -10.91 5.77
N THR A 786 14.35 -10.30 6.95
CA THR A 786 14.51 -10.96 8.27
C THR A 786 13.48 -12.05 8.54
N GLY A 787 12.21 -11.85 8.18
CA GLY A 787 11.15 -12.87 8.31
C GLY A 787 11.38 -14.11 7.45
N GLN A 788 11.82 -13.94 6.20
CA GLN A 788 12.13 -15.06 5.30
C GLN A 788 13.40 -15.81 5.77
N VAL A 789 14.39 -15.10 6.32
CA VAL A 789 15.55 -15.72 6.99
C VAL A 789 15.10 -16.60 8.15
N CYS A 790 14.25 -16.09 9.05
CA CYS A 790 13.69 -16.86 10.17
C CYS A 790 13.01 -18.15 9.69
N LEU A 791 12.14 -18.04 8.68
CA LEU A 791 11.42 -19.18 8.09
C LEU A 791 12.37 -20.24 7.50
N PHE A 792 13.39 -19.83 6.74
CA PHE A 792 14.32 -20.77 6.13
C PHE A 792 15.20 -21.49 7.16
N LEU A 793 15.63 -20.80 8.21
CA LEU A 793 16.37 -21.42 9.31
C LEU A 793 15.49 -22.45 10.07
N LYS A 794 14.22 -22.14 10.35
CA LYS A 794 13.26 -23.12 10.90
C LYS A 794 13.06 -24.35 10.01
N ARG A 795 13.22 -24.20 8.70
CA ARG A 795 12.98 -25.23 7.68
C ARG A 795 14.27 -25.96 7.25
N GLY A 796 15.40 -25.74 7.94
CA GLY A 796 16.65 -26.49 7.74
C GLY A 796 17.57 -25.94 6.65
N ALA A 797 17.58 -24.62 6.45
CA ALA A 797 18.51 -23.97 5.52
C ALA A 797 19.97 -24.02 6.02
N SER A 798 20.89 -24.35 5.10
CA SER A 798 22.31 -24.51 5.37
C SER A 798 22.97 -23.15 5.62
N GLN A 799 23.36 -22.95 6.87
CA GLN A 799 23.98 -21.72 7.39
C GLN A 799 25.44 -21.57 6.90
N ASN A 800 26.08 -22.70 6.59
CA ASN A 800 27.48 -22.81 6.21
C ASN A 800 27.70 -22.88 4.69
N ALA A 801 26.63 -22.95 3.88
CA ALA A 801 26.73 -22.89 2.43
C ALA A 801 27.31 -21.55 1.97
N VAL A 802 28.23 -21.58 1.00
CA VAL A 802 28.88 -20.39 0.44
C VAL A 802 28.51 -20.19 -1.03
N ASP A 803 28.47 -18.94 -1.47
CA ASP A 803 28.33 -18.57 -2.87
C ASP A 803 29.67 -18.60 -3.63
N ILE A 804 29.66 -18.29 -4.93
CA ILE A 804 30.89 -18.22 -5.76
C ILE A 804 31.92 -17.17 -5.28
N ASP A 805 31.50 -16.17 -4.49
CA ASP A 805 32.40 -15.19 -3.89
C ASP A 805 32.96 -15.70 -2.53
N SER A 806 32.73 -16.98 -2.21
CA SER A 806 33.02 -17.62 -0.91
C SER A 806 32.26 -17.02 0.29
N LYS A 807 31.11 -16.39 0.06
CA LYS A 807 30.32 -15.73 1.12
C LYS A 807 29.23 -16.65 1.66
N SER A 808 29.26 -16.89 2.97
CA SER A 808 28.13 -17.47 3.70
C SER A 808 27.05 -16.41 3.99
N PRO A 809 25.80 -16.78 4.26
CA PRO A 809 24.75 -15.85 4.68
C PRO A 809 25.18 -14.97 5.85
N LEU A 810 25.89 -15.52 6.85
CA LEU A 810 26.40 -14.74 7.98
C LEU A 810 27.39 -13.65 7.54
N SER A 811 28.27 -13.93 6.58
CA SER A 811 29.19 -12.92 6.04
C SER A 811 28.45 -11.83 5.25
N ILE A 812 27.38 -12.18 4.52
CA ILE A 812 26.53 -11.21 3.81
C ILE A 812 25.80 -10.32 4.82
N ALA A 813 25.18 -10.91 5.85
CA ALA A 813 24.46 -10.18 6.89
C ALA A 813 25.34 -9.18 7.66
N VAL A 814 26.59 -9.57 7.98
CA VAL A 814 27.58 -8.68 8.59
C VAL A 814 27.99 -7.55 7.64
N ASN A 815 28.27 -7.86 6.37
CA ASN A 815 28.62 -6.84 5.37
C ASN A 815 27.46 -5.87 5.05
N ALA A 816 26.21 -6.32 5.22
CA ALA A 816 25.00 -5.51 5.09
C ALA A 816 24.56 -4.81 6.41
N ALA A 817 25.31 -4.98 7.50
CA ALA A 817 25.01 -4.45 8.84
C ALA A 817 23.63 -4.86 9.42
N ASN A 818 23.00 -5.93 8.93
CA ASN A 818 21.67 -6.38 9.35
C ASN A 818 21.73 -7.16 10.69
N ALA A 819 21.70 -6.42 11.80
CA ALA A 819 21.89 -6.96 13.16
C ALA A 819 20.92 -8.09 13.54
N ASP A 820 19.64 -7.99 13.17
CA ASP A 820 18.62 -9.01 13.48
C ASP A 820 18.90 -10.32 12.71
N ILE A 821 19.30 -10.23 11.44
CA ILE A 821 19.70 -11.38 10.61
C ILE A 821 21.00 -12.01 11.13
N VAL A 822 21.99 -11.20 11.53
CA VAL A 822 23.21 -11.68 12.19
C VAL A 822 22.88 -12.42 13.50
N THR A 823 21.87 -11.97 14.23
CA THR A 823 21.42 -12.60 15.47
C THR A 823 20.74 -13.94 15.20
N LEU A 824 19.79 -14.01 14.27
CA LEU A 824 19.12 -15.25 13.86
C LEU A 824 20.12 -16.30 13.37
N LEU A 825 21.09 -15.92 12.53
CA LEU A 825 22.12 -16.82 12.00
C LEU A 825 23.11 -17.29 13.07
N ARG A 826 23.40 -16.49 14.10
CA ARG A 826 24.24 -16.92 15.23
C ARG A 826 23.49 -17.86 16.18
N LEU A 827 22.21 -17.59 16.45
CA LEU A 827 21.36 -18.44 17.29
C LEU A 827 21.10 -19.80 16.64
N ALA A 828 20.76 -19.83 15.34
CA ALA A 828 20.56 -21.08 14.60
C ALA A 828 21.85 -21.88 14.49
N LYS A 829 23.02 -21.23 14.37
CA LYS A 829 24.32 -21.92 14.41
C LYS A 829 24.59 -22.53 15.80
N MET A 830 24.41 -21.76 16.87
CA MET A 830 24.61 -22.23 18.25
C MET A 830 23.69 -23.42 18.58
N ASN A 831 22.43 -23.37 18.17
CA ASN A 831 21.46 -24.45 18.36
C ASN A 831 21.82 -25.71 17.53
N GLU A 832 22.42 -25.55 16.35
CA GLU A 832 22.95 -26.66 15.55
C GLU A 832 24.19 -27.31 16.22
N GLU A 833 25.14 -26.50 16.71
CA GLU A 833 26.31 -26.96 17.47
C GLU A 833 25.91 -27.68 18.79
N MET A 834 24.89 -27.20 19.50
CA MET A 834 24.34 -27.88 20.68
C MET A 834 23.69 -29.23 20.33
N ARG A 835 22.93 -29.31 19.24
CA ARG A 835 22.31 -30.54 18.74
C ARG A 835 23.35 -31.58 18.26
N GLU A 836 24.55 -31.15 17.87
CA GLU A 836 25.65 -32.05 17.52
C GLU A 836 26.46 -32.50 18.75
N ALA A 837 26.49 -31.71 19.82
CA ALA A 837 27.08 -32.09 21.10
C ALA A 837 26.19 -33.04 21.94
N GLU A 838 24.87 -32.87 21.88
CA GLU A 838 23.91 -33.76 22.53
C GLU A 838 23.55 -34.95 21.63
N GLY A 839 24.05 -36.14 21.98
CA GLY A 839 23.80 -37.38 21.24
C GLY A 839 22.31 -37.78 21.11
N PRO A 840 21.99 -38.82 20.30
CA PRO A 840 20.66 -39.05 19.69
C PRO A 840 19.49 -39.42 20.64
N TYR A 841 19.63 -39.19 21.95
CA TYR A 841 18.56 -39.32 22.96
C TYR A 841 18.26 -38.01 23.72
N GLY A 842 18.92 -36.88 23.38
CA GLY A 842 18.55 -35.56 23.91
C GLY A 842 17.14 -35.14 23.44
N GLN A 843 16.26 -34.75 24.37
CA GLN A 843 14.92 -34.25 24.04
C GLN A 843 14.88 -32.72 24.01
N THR A 844 14.47 -32.19 22.85
CA THR A 844 13.96 -30.82 22.63
C THR A 844 14.87 -29.70 23.13
N GLY A 845 15.69 -29.16 22.22
CA GLY A 845 16.65 -28.09 22.49
C GLY A 845 16.02 -26.77 22.97
N ASP A 846 16.90 -25.94 23.54
CA ASP A 846 16.67 -24.66 24.23
C ASP A 846 15.30 -23.97 23.99
N GLU A 847 14.49 -23.87 25.05
CA GLU A 847 13.24 -23.11 25.04
C GLU A 847 13.48 -21.65 24.61
N THR A 848 14.64 -21.07 24.93
CA THR A 848 15.02 -19.69 24.54
C THR A 848 15.16 -19.55 23.02
N TYR A 849 15.78 -20.53 22.35
CA TYR A 849 15.85 -20.57 20.89
C TYR A 849 14.46 -20.66 20.26
N GLN A 850 13.62 -21.58 20.75
CA GLN A 850 12.26 -21.76 20.25
C GLN A 850 11.37 -20.51 20.48
N ASP A 851 11.55 -19.83 21.60
CA ASP A 851 10.84 -18.60 21.95
C ASP A 851 11.25 -17.43 21.06
N ILE A 852 12.56 -17.16 20.90
CA ILE A 852 13.06 -16.10 20.02
C ILE A 852 12.59 -16.32 18.58
N PHE A 853 12.72 -17.54 18.05
CA PHE A 853 12.25 -17.86 16.70
C PHE A 853 10.72 -17.86 16.55
N ARG A 854 9.96 -17.98 17.63
CA ARG A 854 8.50 -17.80 17.61
C ARG A 854 8.14 -16.31 17.58
N ASP A 855 8.83 -15.48 18.35
CA ASP A 855 8.58 -14.04 18.41
C ASP A 855 8.94 -13.34 17.08
N PHE A 856 10.07 -13.72 16.46
CA PHE A 856 10.40 -13.25 15.10
C PHE A 856 9.38 -13.67 14.04
N SER A 857 8.77 -14.85 14.16
CA SER A 857 7.68 -15.28 13.26
C SER A 857 6.36 -14.56 13.52
N GLN A 858 6.03 -14.22 14.77
CA GLN A 858 4.86 -13.39 15.08
C GLN A 858 5.03 -11.99 14.51
N MET A 859 6.21 -11.37 14.67
CA MET A 859 6.52 -10.10 14.00
C MET A 859 6.42 -10.25 12.47
N ALA A 860 7.07 -11.23 11.85
CA ALA A 860 7.04 -11.42 10.40
C ALA A 860 5.64 -11.73 9.82
N SER A 861 4.75 -12.35 10.61
CA SER A 861 3.36 -12.63 10.23
C SER A 861 2.46 -11.41 10.37
N ASP A 862 2.51 -10.75 11.54
CA ASP A 862 1.44 -9.86 12.00
C ASP A 862 1.84 -8.37 12.00
N ASP A 863 3.15 -8.05 11.98
CA ASP A 863 3.70 -6.69 11.91
C ASP A 863 5.10 -6.71 11.25
N PRO A 864 5.18 -6.92 9.92
CA PRO A 864 6.44 -7.09 9.22
C PRO A 864 7.30 -5.81 9.22
N ASP A 865 6.69 -4.63 9.37
CA ASP A 865 7.40 -3.36 9.36
C ASP A 865 8.25 -3.12 10.61
N LYS A 866 7.93 -3.76 11.75
CA LYS A 866 8.84 -3.83 12.90
C LYS A 866 10.20 -4.48 12.60
N LEU A 867 10.29 -5.30 11.54
CA LEU A 867 11.54 -5.89 11.06
C LEU A 867 12.23 -5.02 9.99
N ASN A 868 11.53 -4.04 9.41
CA ASN A 868 12.02 -3.11 8.39
C ASN A 868 12.66 -1.85 9.02
N ARG A 869 13.60 -2.01 9.97
CA ARG A 869 14.20 -0.89 10.73
C ARG A 869 15.13 0.03 9.92
N PHE A 870 15.25 -0.17 8.61
CA PHE A 870 15.99 0.71 7.70
C PHE A 870 15.12 1.86 7.19
N GLN A 871 14.88 2.85 8.05
CA GLN A 871 14.70 4.23 7.58
C GLN A 871 16.08 4.89 7.47
N PRO A 872 16.36 5.68 6.43
CA PRO A 872 17.54 6.54 6.40
C PRO A 872 17.51 7.52 7.58
N TYR A 873 18.66 7.80 8.18
CA TYR A 873 18.80 8.96 9.05
C TYR A 873 18.67 10.23 8.20
N ASP A 874 17.61 11.01 8.41
CA ASP A 874 17.54 12.38 7.91
C ASP A 874 18.76 13.16 8.39
N SER A 875 19.50 13.73 7.45
CA SER A 875 20.62 14.62 7.77
C SER A 875 20.07 16.01 8.08
N PRO A 876 20.56 16.72 9.13
CA PRO A 876 20.20 18.11 9.35
C PRO A 876 20.62 18.94 8.14
N GLY A 877 19.70 19.74 7.59
CA GLY A 877 19.95 20.53 6.40
C GLY A 877 20.73 21.82 6.67
N GLU A 878 21.65 22.13 5.75
CA GLU A 878 22.09 23.49 5.38
C GLU A 878 21.65 23.76 3.93
#